data_AF-A0A7Y3L6T9-F1
#
_entry.id   AF-A0A7Y3L6T9-F1
#
_cell.length_a   1.000
_cell.length_b   1.000
_cell.length_c   1.000
_cell.angle_alpha   90.00
_cell.angle_beta   90.00
_cell.angle_gamma   90.00
#
_symmetry.space_group_name_H-M   'P 1'
#
loop_
_entity.id
_entity.type
_entity.pdbx_description
1 polymer ?
#
loop_
_entity_poly.entity_id
_entity_poly.type
_entity_poly.pdbx_seq_one_letter_code
_entity_poly.pdbx_strand_id
1 'polypeptide(L)'
;MKFRRATLVANIVIIGATLPTVGLSFATASNGAAPLYQYDSTPAGAWSTQGLTSDLSGHSIIGNAHGVTGDGEFALSARLDNGHLGLFVRNANAATSFYDMTTLTNAPTAASDPNVFLDPFGNIDMVYVSTVGHLILITPHTAVLAPRNTSLRERVRSHATPANTTPSPGGLNGASALFSITDLTVASHIPMSPGLVSASVSGLSGAIFDLSTKGDAIVLPMQWHQMNIAPSLGPASDVTAMTSSPTLLNTPVSMPGITNAFAATSTAGHVEYFSQPVVGSGQWTMTDVTNISASPPSTGQLSISTNGSAIYVASLSSAGHVQLFINSSSSATAATPPTSTSTSTSTPTTSTSTTSTSTTSTSTSISTSISTSTTTTTVAVAAVAATHVQSLSKSAVSHIATFPVTWKYRDLTAVISGSPVWTGSIFLNATSTSINVAGRAANWGDIYDYTDTLPAITWTSNDVSLSSGATTATTAIGVTGVFNGTSLQLFAPGLGTVSARGVGVYAIPSNDWGRAISDGWPIISETGGMGTLNAPWVGFAPPTPLNRSPDYLMGQSIVASKKRETWLSFWTVSGPLTPADQTVASYYSHGFLAGQWVAQQIDKYHLSGLNLKPNWVILDPEGYPDNHSALDAPAGSSNAVIAKHATYWTAMLNGWATGMNDVDPNLHPGVYASMSEYRNYGLTNTAVPVFQAIAFGGGGPIRVAGSSGHNILGYIAFNAVCSPTATLRAQEKTLMNPPWSGQYNTLQFNAGVYCAP
;
A
#
# COMPACT_ATOMS: atom_id res chain seq x y z
N MET A 1 -37.88 -13.32 33.27
CA MET A 1 -36.85 -13.93 32.40
C MET A 1 -37.02 -13.69 30.89
N LYS A 2 -38.19 -13.31 30.34
CA LYS A 2 -38.39 -13.22 28.87
C LYS A 2 -37.71 -12.04 28.14
N PHE A 3 -37.34 -10.96 28.84
CA PHE A 3 -36.70 -9.78 28.21
C PHE A 3 -35.22 -9.94 27.80
N ARG A 4 -34.53 -11.03 28.18
CA ARG A 4 -33.08 -11.20 27.89
C ARG A 4 -32.75 -11.75 26.49
N ARG A 5 -33.73 -12.25 25.72
CA ARG A 5 -33.49 -12.83 24.38
C ARG A 5 -33.62 -11.84 23.22
N ALA A 6 -34.47 -10.80 23.34
CA ALA A 6 -34.71 -9.85 22.26
C ALA A 6 -33.47 -8.97 21.96
N THR A 7 -32.79 -8.49 23.00
CA THR A 7 -31.58 -7.65 22.86
C THR A 7 -30.40 -8.39 22.20
N LEU A 8 -30.32 -9.72 22.37
CA LEU A 8 -29.26 -10.53 21.78
C LEU A 8 -29.43 -10.64 20.25
N VAL A 9 -30.66 -10.88 19.79
CA VAL A 9 -30.97 -10.98 18.35
C VAL A 9 -30.86 -9.62 17.66
N ALA A 10 -31.29 -8.54 18.32
CA ALA A 10 -31.16 -7.18 17.78
C ALA A 10 -29.69 -6.80 17.51
N ASN A 11 -28.78 -7.10 18.45
CA ASN A 11 -27.36 -6.79 18.27
C ASN A 11 -26.72 -7.62 17.14
N ILE A 12 -27.05 -8.91 17.02
CA ILE A 12 -26.52 -9.78 15.94
C ILE A 12 -27.01 -9.32 14.56
N VAL A 13 -28.26 -8.85 14.45
CA VAL A 13 -28.81 -8.33 13.18
C VAL A 13 -28.22 -6.97 12.80
N ILE A 14 -27.89 -6.12 13.77
CA ILE A 14 -27.27 -4.80 13.51
C ILE A 14 -25.82 -4.94 13.04
N ILE A 15 -25.03 -5.85 13.63
CA ILE A 15 -23.65 -6.13 13.20
C ILE A 15 -23.60 -6.58 11.73
N GLY A 16 -24.56 -7.41 11.30
CA GLY A 16 -24.62 -7.93 9.93
C GLY A 16 -25.15 -6.96 8.86
N ALA A 17 -25.49 -5.71 9.19
CA ALA A 17 -26.24 -4.83 8.29
C ALA A 17 -25.57 -3.48 7.92
N THR A 18 -24.48 -3.06 8.57
CA THR A 18 -23.94 -1.70 8.36
C THR A 18 -22.41 -1.57 8.37
N LEU A 19 -21.65 -2.66 8.43
CA LEU A 19 -20.17 -2.59 8.36
C LEU A 19 -19.68 -2.82 6.93
N PRO A 20 -18.92 -1.89 6.31
CA PRO A 20 -18.23 -2.15 5.06
C PRO A 20 -17.09 -3.13 5.30
N THR A 21 -17.34 -4.41 5.08
CA THR A 21 -16.29 -5.44 5.08
C THR A 21 -15.44 -5.22 3.82
N VAL A 22 -14.14 -5.03 4.01
CA VAL A 22 -13.25 -4.48 2.99
C VAL A 22 -12.81 -5.55 1.98
N GLY A 23 -12.62 -5.14 0.73
CA GLY A 23 -12.07 -6.00 -0.31
C GLY A 23 -10.58 -6.25 -0.11
N LEU A 24 -10.20 -7.51 0.04
CA LEU A 24 -8.80 -7.87 0.24
C LEU A 24 -8.08 -8.07 -1.09
N SER A 25 -6.77 -7.91 -1.01
CA SER A 25 -5.80 -7.92 -2.11
C SER A 25 -4.62 -8.78 -1.71
N PHE A 26 -4.10 -9.54 -2.66
CA PHE A 26 -3.26 -10.72 -2.41
C PHE A 26 -2.08 -10.66 -3.37
N ALA A 27 -0.83 -10.83 -2.93
CA ALA A 27 0.31 -10.86 -3.84
C ALA A 27 1.07 -12.18 -3.76
N THR A 28 1.81 -12.47 -4.83
CA THR A 28 2.74 -13.58 -4.89
C THR A 28 3.93 -13.35 -3.95
N ALA A 29 4.56 -14.44 -3.52
CA ALA A 29 5.71 -14.39 -2.62
C ALA A 29 6.88 -13.60 -3.25
N SER A 30 7.44 -12.64 -2.51
CA SER A 30 8.57 -11.82 -2.95
C SER A 30 9.91 -12.34 -2.41
N ASN A 31 10.99 -12.02 -3.14
CA ASN A 31 12.35 -12.40 -2.79
C ASN A 31 12.94 -11.46 -1.71
N GLY A 32 12.72 -11.81 -0.44
CA GLY A 32 13.39 -11.19 0.71
C GLY A 32 12.42 -10.57 1.72
N ALA A 33 12.77 -10.69 3.01
CA ALA A 33 11.99 -10.08 4.07
C ALA A 33 12.26 -8.56 4.16
N ALA A 34 11.22 -7.77 4.42
CA ALA A 34 11.32 -6.32 4.55
C ALA A 34 10.41 -5.76 5.68
N PRO A 35 10.78 -4.61 6.28
CA PRO A 35 9.92 -3.90 7.24
C PRO A 35 8.55 -3.56 6.65
N LEU A 36 7.48 -3.83 7.39
CA LEU A 36 6.12 -3.41 7.05
C LEU A 36 5.90 -1.94 7.44
N TYR A 37 5.32 -1.15 6.53
CA TYR A 37 4.90 0.22 6.79
C TYR A 37 3.37 0.33 6.69
N GLN A 38 2.79 1.14 7.58
CA GLN A 38 1.42 1.63 7.55
C GLN A 38 1.39 3.03 6.96
N TYR A 39 0.35 3.35 6.20
CA TYR A 39 0.08 4.68 5.65
C TYR A 39 -1.37 5.05 5.94
N ASP A 40 -1.60 6.12 6.69
CA ASP A 40 -2.94 6.53 7.13
C ASP A 40 -3.41 7.77 6.38
N SER A 41 -4.61 7.72 5.80
CA SER A 41 -5.25 8.91 5.24
C SER A 41 -5.91 9.74 6.35
N THR A 42 -5.54 11.01 6.45
CA THR A 42 -6.21 11.94 7.36
C THR A 42 -7.47 12.51 6.70
N PRO A 43 -8.46 13.01 7.49
CA PRO A 43 -9.71 13.56 6.93
C PRO A 43 -9.56 14.74 5.97
N ALA A 44 -8.35 15.32 5.82
CA ALA A 44 -8.05 16.40 4.89
C ALA A 44 -7.36 15.92 3.59
N GLY A 45 -7.24 14.61 3.37
CA GLY A 45 -6.55 14.02 2.21
C GLY A 45 -5.02 14.01 2.30
N ALA A 46 -4.43 14.61 3.35
CA ALA A 46 -3.02 14.43 3.67
C ALA A 46 -2.78 13.02 4.24
N TRP A 47 -1.65 12.42 3.93
CA TRP A 47 -1.28 11.09 4.43
C TRP A 47 -0.24 11.19 5.56
N SER A 48 -0.05 10.12 6.30
CA SER A 48 1.08 9.92 7.23
C SER A 48 1.60 8.49 7.12
N THR A 49 2.83 8.24 7.57
CA THR A 49 3.41 6.88 7.56
C THR A 49 3.97 6.47 8.93
N GLN A 50 3.95 5.17 9.21
CA GLN A 50 4.52 4.56 10.40
C GLN A 50 5.12 3.19 10.05
N GLY A 51 6.38 2.94 10.42
CA GLY A 51 6.97 1.60 10.37
C GLY A 51 6.43 0.72 11.50
N LEU A 52 6.04 -0.52 11.19
CA LEU A 52 5.43 -1.47 12.13
C LEU A 52 6.41 -2.50 12.71
N THR A 53 7.71 -2.46 12.41
CA THR A 53 8.68 -3.47 12.89
C THR A 53 8.69 -3.64 14.42
N SER A 54 8.54 -2.55 15.19
CA SER A 54 8.42 -2.65 16.66
C SER A 54 7.10 -3.27 17.12
N ASP A 55 6.01 -2.94 16.42
CA ASP A 55 4.67 -3.51 16.63
C ASP A 55 4.62 -5.01 16.27
N LEU A 56 5.49 -5.48 15.37
CA LEU A 56 5.69 -6.88 14.99
C LEU A 56 6.81 -7.58 15.80
N SER A 57 7.07 -7.12 17.03
CA SER A 57 8.11 -7.68 17.93
C SER A 57 9.53 -7.77 17.34
N GLY A 58 9.85 -6.88 16.40
CA GLY A 58 11.16 -6.79 15.74
C GLY A 58 11.25 -7.50 14.38
N HIS A 59 10.22 -8.25 13.99
CA HIS A 59 10.22 -8.99 12.72
C HIS A 59 10.02 -8.09 11.49
N SER A 60 10.71 -8.45 10.41
CA SER A 60 10.34 -8.09 9.04
C SER A 60 9.34 -9.12 8.49
N ILE A 61 8.62 -8.78 7.42
CA ILE A 61 7.68 -9.72 6.77
C ILE A 61 8.20 -10.23 5.42
N ILE A 62 7.83 -11.46 5.08
CA ILE A 62 8.01 -12.08 3.76
C ILE A 62 6.69 -11.96 3.00
N GLY A 63 6.72 -11.66 1.71
CA GLY A 63 5.50 -11.49 0.93
C GLY A 63 4.76 -10.23 1.35
N ASN A 64 3.52 -10.39 1.83
CA ASN A 64 2.59 -9.29 2.08
C ASN A 64 1.87 -9.49 3.43
N ALA A 65 1.26 -8.40 3.90
CA ALA A 65 0.28 -8.46 4.98
C ALA A 65 -1.13 -8.49 4.39
N HIS A 66 -2.08 -9.07 5.12
CA HIS A 66 -3.51 -9.06 4.79
C HIS A 66 -4.31 -8.71 6.03
N GLY A 67 -5.34 -7.87 5.88
CA GLY A 67 -6.02 -7.24 7.01
C GLY A 67 -7.51 -7.55 7.11
N VAL A 68 -8.08 -7.29 8.28
CA VAL A 68 -9.54 -7.22 8.46
C VAL A 68 -9.88 -6.13 9.48
N THR A 69 -11.04 -5.49 9.33
CA THR A 69 -11.51 -4.36 10.15
C THR A 69 -12.94 -4.59 10.62
N GLY A 70 -13.27 -4.07 11.81
CA GLY A 70 -14.62 -4.05 12.36
C GLY A 70 -14.64 -3.38 13.73
N ASP A 71 -15.75 -2.73 14.08
CA ASP A 71 -15.95 -2.03 15.38
C ASP A 71 -14.88 -1.00 15.76
N GLY A 72 -14.20 -0.41 14.76
CA GLY A 72 -13.10 0.54 14.97
C GLY A 72 -11.74 -0.13 15.27
N GLU A 73 -11.67 -1.46 15.20
CA GLU A 73 -10.43 -2.23 15.34
C GLU A 73 -10.00 -2.82 14.00
N PHE A 74 -8.71 -3.14 13.86
CA PHE A 74 -8.22 -3.95 12.76
C PHE A 74 -7.21 -5.00 13.20
N ALA A 75 -7.05 -6.04 12.37
CA ALA A 75 -6.00 -7.03 12.48
C ALA A 75 -5.25 -7.15 11.16
N LEU A 76 -3.98 -7.58 11.22
CA LEU A 76 -3.14 -7.90 10.08
C LEU A 76 -2.48 -9.26 10.30
N SER A 77 -2.46 -10.11 9.28
CA SER A 77 -1.65 -11.33 9.24
C SER A 77 -0.57 -11.23 8.18
N ALA A 78 0.60 -11.79 8.46
CA ALA A 78 1.73 -11.84 7.52
C ALA A 78 2.63 -13.05 7.80
N ARG A 79 3.48 -13.41 6.84
CA ARG A 79 4.62 -14.29 7.10
C ARG A 79 5.78 -13.46 7.65
N LEU A 80 6.45 -13.97 8.67
CA LEU A 80 7.60 -13.32 9.29
C LEU A 80 8.91 -13.76 8.62
N ASP A 81 9.98 -13.00 8.82
CA ASP A 81 11.34 -13.27 8.33
C ASP A 81 11.93 -14.63 8.74
N ASN A 82 11.49 -15.21 9.86
CA ASN A 82 11.81 -16.56 10.29
C ASN A 82 10.91 -17.66 9.67
N GLY A 83 9.97 -17.30 8.80
CA GLY A 83 9.02 -18.20 8.15
C GLY A 83 7.75 -18.52 8.97
N HIS A 84 7.61 -17.95 10.18
CA HIS A 84 6.42 -18.12 11.02
C HIS A 84 5.24 -17.25 10.55
N LEU A 85 4.07 -17.49 11.14
CA LEU A 85 2.85 -16.71 10.98
C LEU A 85 2.74 -15.63 12.07
N GLY A 86 2.70 -14.36 11.68
CA GLY A 86 2.43 -13.25 12.58
C GLY A 86 0.97 -12.80 12.52
N LEU A 87 0.40 -12.47 13.68
CA LEU A 87 -0.88 -11.78 13.82
C LEU A 87 -0.68 -10.50 14.63
N PHE A 88 -0.93 -9.35 14.01
CA PHE A 88 -1.00 -8.04 14.66
C PHE A 88 -2.46 -7.62 14.82
N VAL A 89 -2.81 -6.99 15.93
CA VAL A 89 -4.15 -6.47 16.20
C VAL A 89 -4.05 -5.08 16.81
N ARG A 90 -4.79 -4.10 16.28
CA ARG A 90 -5.02 -2.79 16.90
C ARG A 90 -6.48 -2.64 17.27
N ASN A 91 -6.72 -2.52 18.57
CA ASN A 91 -8.05 -2.44 19.17
C ASN A 91 -8.66 -1.03 19.03
N ALA A 92 -9.96 -0.87 19.32
CA ALA A 92 -10.68 0.40 19.14
C ALA A 92 -10.15 1.54 20.03
N ASN A 93 -9.46 1.19 21.12
CA ASN A 93 -8.75 2.13 21.99
C ASN A 93 -7.29 2.38 21.56
N ALA A 94 -6.94 2.05 20.31
CA ALA A 94 -5.60 2.06 19.72
C ALA A 94 -4.54 1.15 20.39
N ALA A 95 -4.91 0.34 21.39
CA ALA A 95 -3.96 -0.60 21.99
C ALA A 95 -3.59 -1.71 20.99
N THR A 96 -2.29 -1.93 20.81
CA THR A 96 -1.76 -2.96 19.90
C THR A 96 -1.42 -4.26 20.64
N SER A 97 -1.52 -5.38 19.94
CA SER A 97 -0.97 -6.67 20.36
C SER A 97 -0.46 -7.47 19.16
N PHE A 98 0.58 -8.27 19.39
CA PHE A 98 1.18 -9.13 18.38
C PHE A 98 1.36 -10.56 18.90
N TYR A 99 1.15 -11.52 18.02
CA TYR A 99 1.21 -12.95 18.30
C TYR A 99 1.98 -13.66 17.19
N ASP A 100 3.05 -14.38 17.56
CA ASP A 100 3.62 -15.42 16.71
C ASP A 100 2.71 -16.65 16.80
N MET A 101 1.85 -16.79 15.80
CA MET A 101 0.84 -17.83 15.74
C MET A 101 1.47 -19.21 15.53
N THR A 102 2.58 -19.32 14.81
CA THR A 102 3.30 -20.59 14.65
C THR A 102 3.83 -21.08 16.00
N THR A 103 4.48 -20.20 16.79
CA THR A 103 4.98 -20.55 18.12
C THR A 103 3.86 -20.85 19.12
N LEU A 104 2.74 -20.13 19.07
CA LEU A 104 1.62 -20.34 20.01
C LEU A 104 0.82 -21.61 19.76
N THR A 105 0.82 -22.12 18.53
CA THR A 105 -0.09 -23.20 18.10
C THR A 105 0.62 -24.45 17.58
N ASN A 106 1.90 -24.36 17.20
CA ASN A 106 2.63 -25.37 16.42
C ASN A 106 1.99 -25.66 15.05
N ALA A 107 1.33 -24.66 14.45
CA ALA A 107 0.72 -24.82 13.13
C ALA A 107 1.76 -25.10 12.03
N PRO A 108 1.43 -25.91 11.00
CA PRO A 108 2.35 -26.25 9.92
C PRO A 108 2.95 -25.04 9.20
N THR A 109 4.19 -25.15 8.70
CA THR A 109 4.85 -24.07 7.95
C THR A 109 4.00 -23.60 6.77
N ALA A 110 3.86 -22.28 6.59
CA ALA A 110 3.08 -21.67 5.53
C ALA A 110 3.83 -21.64 4.18
N ALA A 111 3.15 -22.01 3.10
CA ALA A 111 3.66 -21.86 1.73
C ALA A 111 3.32 -20.48 1.15
N SER A 112 2.13 -19.98 1.49
CA SER A 112 1.57 -18.70 1.06
C SER A 112 1.36 -17.74 2.24
N ASP A 113 1.13 -16.47 1.92
CA ASP A 113 0.78 -15.47 2.93
C ASP A 113 -0.54 -15.85 3.62
N PRO A 114 -0.71 -15.62 4.94
CA PRO A 114 -1.94 -15.90 5.66
C PRO A 114 -2.99 -14.80 5.47
N ASN A 115 -4.27 -15.19 5.46
CA ASN A 115 -5.39 -14.26 5.53
C ASN A 115 -6.02 -14.24 6.92
N VAL A 116 -6.72 -13.16 7.25
CA VAL A 116 -7.54 -13.02 8.45
C VAL A 116 -8.94 -12.56 8.11
N PHE A 117 -9.92 -13.03 8.88
CA PHE A 117 -11.31 -12.59 8.79
C PHE A 117 -11.94 -12.51 10.18
N LEU A 118 -13.12 -11.90 10.25
CA LEU A 118 -13.91 -11.83 11.48
C LEU A 118 -14.97 -12.92 11.48
N ASP A 119 -15.01 -13.71 12.55
CA ASP A 119 -16.08 -14.69 12.78
C ASP A 119 -17.40 -13.97 13.19
N PRO A 120 -18.54 -14.69 13.25
CA PRO A 120 -19.84 -14.13 13.65
C PRO A 120 -19.91 -13.52 15.06
N PHE A 121 -18.89 -13.75 15.89
CA PHE A 121 -18.77 -13.26 17.26
C PHE A 121 -17.73 -12.13 17.39
N GLY A 122 -17.09 -11.72 16.29
CA GLY A 122 -16.05 -10.70 16.24
C GLY A 122 -14.66 -11.19 16.66
N ASN A 123 -14.44 -12.50 16.72
CA ASN A 123 -13.09 -13.06 16.88
C ASN A 123 -12.33 -12.97 15.55
N ILE A 124 -11.00 -12.94 15.62
CA ILE A 124 -10.13 -12.96 14.45
C ILE A 124 -9.71 -14.41 14.21
N ASP A 125 -10.15 -14.95 13.07
CA ASP A 125 -9.70 -16.24 12.54
C ASP A 125 -8.59 -16.01 11.51
N MET A 126 -7.64 -16.95 11.41
CA MET A 126 -6.55 -16.94 10.42
C MET A 126 -6.62 -18.18 9.54
N VAL A 127 -6.44 -18.02 8.22
CA VAL A 127 -6.45 -19.12 7.24
C VAL A 127 -5.30 -19.03 6.24
N TYR A 128 -4.67 -20.16 5.90
CA TYR A 128 -3.52 -20.20 4.98
C TYR A 128 -3.31 -21.61 4.38
N VAL A 129 -2.47 -21.71 3.34
CA VAL A 129 -2.02 -22.99 2.77
C VAL A 129 -0.61 -23.32 3.24
N SER A 130 -0.43 -24.51 3.80
CA SER A 130 0.85 -25.02 4.29
C SER A 130 1.77 -25.52 3.17
N THR A 131 3.07 -25.74 3.48
CA THR A 131 4.08 -26.28 2.55
C THR A 131 3.81 -27.71 2.06
N VAL A 132 2.78 -28.38 2.57
CA VAL A 132 2.32 -29.70 2.11
C VAL A 132 0.97 -29.63 1.38
N GLY A 133 0.45 -28.44 1.07
CA GLY A 133 -0.82 -28.25 0.36
C GLY A 133 -2.06 -28.47 1.22
N HIS A 134 -1.92 -28.49 2.55
CA HIS A 134 -3.06 -28.54 3.47
C HIS A 134 -3.53 -27.12 3.78
N LEU A 135 -4.85 -26.91 3.67
CA LEU A 135 -5.56 -25.70 4.06
C LEU A 135 -5.79 -25.71 5.58
N ILE A 136 -5.23 -24.73 6.29
CA ILE A 136 -5.22 -24.66 7.75
C ILE A 136 -6.03 -23.44 8.22
N LEU A 137 -6.96 -23.67 9.16
CA LEU A 137 -7.71 -22.64 9.89
C LEU A 137 -7.25 -22.60 11.35
N ILE A 138 -6.96 -21.40 11.87
CA ILE A 138 -6.62 -21.16 13.28
C ILE A 138 -7.70 -20.26 13.89
N THR A 139 -8.37 -20.75 14.93
CA THR A 139 -9.52 -20.11 15.59
C THR A 139 -9.31 -20.02 17.11
N PRO A 140 -9.63 -18.91 17.80
CA PRO A 140 -9.44 -18.81 19.25
C PRO A 140 -10.35 -19.75 20.06
N HIS A 141 -9.78 -20.39 21.08
CA HIS A 141 -10.40 -21.46 21.86
C HIS A 141 -11.40 -20.95 22.93
N THR A 142 -11.41 -19.65 23.23
CA THR A 142 -12.41 -19.04 24.14
C THR A 142 -12.87 -17.66 23.68
N ALA A 143 -14.19 -17.42 23.73
CA ALA A 143 -14.84 -16.14 23.41
C ALA A 143 -14.55 -15.03 24.45
N VAL A 144 -13.53 -15.22 25.28
CA VAL A 144 -13.19 -14.40 26.45
C VAL A 144 -11.92 -13.57 26.21
N LEU A 145 -11.09 -13.98 25.24
CA LEU A 145 -9.84 -13.29 24.89
C LEU A 145 -9.94 -12.34 23.70
N ALA A 146 -11.08 -12.31 23.00
CA ALA A 146 -11.40 -11.20 22.11
C ALA A 146 -11.20 -9.86 22.85
N PRO A 147 -10.50 -8.88 22.26
CA PRO A 147 -10.37 -7.53 22.83
C PRO A 147 -11.73 -6.81 22.92
N ARG A 148 -12.62 -7.11 21.98
CA ARG A 148 -13.80 -6.32 21.58
C ARG A 148 -14.92 -6.11 22.59
N ASN A 149 -14.94 -6.74 23.76
CA ASN A 149 -16.10 -6.56 24.64
C ASN A 149 -15.88 -6.81 26.15
N THR A 150 -15.64 -5.72 26.90
CA THR A 150 -15.64 -5.72 28.37
C THR A 150 -16.98 -6.14 28.98
N SER A 151 -18.11 -5.84 28.34
CA SER A 151 -19.46 -6.16 28.85
C SER A 151 -19.91 -7.62 28.60
N LEU A 152 -19.25 -8.35 27.70
CA LEU A 152 -19.37 -9.81 27.56
C LEU A 152 -18.40 -10.54 28.49
N ARG A 153 -17.20 -10.00 28.76
CA ARG A 153 -16.24 -10.59 29.72
C ARG A 153 -16.88 -10.84 31.09
N GLU A 154 -17.69 -9.91 31.62
CA GLU A 154 -18.42 -10.12 32.88
C GLU A 154 -19.59 -11.12 32.76
N ARG A 155 -20.25 -11.16 31.60
CA ARG A 155 -21.45 -11.98 31.38
C ARG A 155 -21.15 -13.46 31.12
N VAL A 156 -19.98 -13.76 30.55
CA VAL A 156 -19.49 -15.14 30.35
C VAL A 156 -18.75 -15.65 31.58
N ARG A 157 -17.95 -14.82 32.28
CA ARG A 157 -17.32 -15.20 33.57
C ARG A 157 -18.33 -15.63 34.64
N SER A 158 -19.56 -15.13 34.58
CA SER A 158 -20.65 -15.52 35.50
C SER A 158 -21.38 -16.81 35.12
N HIS A 159 -21.08 -17.43 33.97
CA HIS A 159 -21.70 -18.67 33.50
C HIS A 159 -20.69 -19.80 33.20
N ALA A 160 -19.41 -19.48 32.99
CA ALA A 160 -18.34 -20.47 32.92
C ALA A 160 -17.98 -20.96 34.34
N THR A 161 -18.67 -21.99 34.82
CA THR A 161 -18.15 -22.80 35.93
C THR A 161 -16.86 -23.49 35.50
N PRO A 162 -15.81 -23.53 36.34
CA PRO A 162 -14.57 -24.22 36.01
C PRO A 162 -14.79 -25.74 36.04
N ALA A 163 -15.18 -26.31 34.90
CA ALA A 163 -15.38 -27.74 34.73
C ALA A 163 -14.02 -28.45 34.54
N ASN A 164 -13.52 -29.04 35.63
CA ASN A 164 -12.51 -30.11 35.69
C ASN A 164 -11.56 -30.27 34.49
N THR A 165 -10.42 -29.58 34.54
CA THR A 165 -9.18 -30.05 33.92
C THR A 165 -8.11 -30.24 35.00
N THR A 166 -8.18 -31.37 35.70
CA THR A 166 -7.03 -31.88 36.47
C THR A 166 -5.85 -32.07 35.51
N PRO A 167 -4.66 -31.48 35.76
CA PRO A 167 -3.52 -31.65 34.88
C PRO A 167 -3.08 -33.11 34.85
N SER A 168 -2.92 -33.69 33.66
CA SER A 168 -2.23 -34.97 33.53
C SER A 168 -0.74 -34.77 33.85
N PRO A 169 -0.15 -35.50 34.82
CA PRO A 169 1.24 -35.32 35.20
C PRO A 169 2.17 -35.87 34.10
N GLY A 170 2.63 -34.98 33.21
CA GLY A 170 3.57 -35.32 32.13
C GLY A 170 3.52 -34.42 30.89
N GLY A 171 2.55 -33.51 30.77
CA GLY A 171 2.42 -32.59 29.62
C GLY A 171 3.33 -31.35 29.71
N LEU A 172 4.03 -31.04 28.61
CA LEU A 172 4.91 -29.87 28.48
C LEU A 172 4.12 -28.54 28.55
N ASN A 173 4.59 -27.62 29.40
CA ASN A 173 4.44 -26.15 29.34
C ASN A 173 3.26 -25.54 28.55
N GLY A 174 2.03 -25.67 29.06
CA GLY A 174 1.12 -24.55 29.38
C GLY A 174 0.62 -23.53 28.33
N ALA A 175 1.18 -23.42 27.12
CA ALA A 175 0.85 -22.35 26.17
C ALA A 175 -0.27 -22.69 25.16
N SER A 176 -0.49 -23.99 24.89
CA SER A 176 -1.31 -24.48 23.78
C SER A 176 -2.84 -24.37 23.95
N ALA A 177 -3.33 -23.56 24.89
CA ALA A 177 -4.74 -23.53 25.30
C ALA A 177 -5.56 -22.35 24.74
N LEU A 178 -4.97 -21.52 23.87
CA LEU A 178 -5.60 -20.26 23.42
C LEU A 178 -6.22 -20.34 22.02
N PHE A 179 -5.78 -21.27 21.17
CA PHE A 179 -6.25 -21.43 19.79
C PHE A 179 -6.42 -22.91 19.44
N SER A 180 -7.34 -23.18 18.52
CA SER A 180 -7.57 -24.47 17.89
C SER A 180 -7.09 -24.40 16.44
N ILE A 181 -6.33 -25.41 16.00
CA ILE A 181 -5.98 -25.61 14.59
C ILE A 181 -6.95 -26.62 14.00
N THR A 182 -7.54 -26.29 12.84
CA THR A 182 -8.36 -27.20 12.04
C THR A 182 -7.72 -27.39 10.68
N ASP A 183 -7.43 -28.64 10.31
CA ASP A 183 -7.02 -29.01 8.96
C ASP A 183 -8.26 -29.20 8.09
N LEU A 184 -8.50 -28.24 7.19
CA LEU A 184 -9.65 -28.22 6.31
C LEU A 184 -9.46 -29.14 5.09
N THR A 185 -8.22 -29.48 4.73
CA THR A 185 -7.92 -30.45 3.66
C THR A 185 -8.25 -31.87 4.08
N VAL A 186 -8.10 -32.22 5.36
CA VAL A 186 -8.59 -33.49 5.91
C VAL A 186 -10.12 -33.58 5.81
N ALA A 187 -10.85 -32.47 5.96
CA ALA A 187 -12.31 -32.43 5.86
C ALA A 187 -12.85 -32.35 4.42
N SER A 188 -12.15 -31.67 3.52
CA SER A 188 -12.55 -31.53 2.10
C SER A 188 -12.09 -32.69 1.22
N HIS A 189 -11.02 -33.40 1.63
CA HIS A 189 -10.25 -34.33 0.81
C HIS A 189 -9.64 -33.71 -0.47
N ILE A 190 -9.52 -32.38 -0.52
CA ILE A 190 -8.94 -31.63 -1.65
C ILE A 190 -7.67 -30.91 -1.20
N PRO A 191 -6.49 -31.26 -1.75
CA PRO A 191 -5.26 -30.50 -1.52
C PRO A 191 -5.32 -29.17 -2.27
N MET A 192 -4.83 -28.11 -1.63
CA MET A 192 -4.85 -26.75 -2.15
C MET A 192 -3.49 -26.34 -2.72
N SER A 193 -3.53 -25.47 -3.72
CA SER A 193 -2.35 -24.83 -4.29
C SER A 193 -1.85 -23.72 -3.35
N PRO A 194 -0.53 -23.51 -3.19
CA PRO A 194 0.00 -22.34 -2.50
C PRO A 194 -0.50 -21.02 -3.10
N GLY A 195 -1.42 -20.37 -2.39
CA GLY A 195 -1.93 -19.03 -2.68
C GLY A 195 -2.57 -18.43 -1.43
N LEU A 196 -2.88 -17.14 -1.44
CA LEU A 196 -3.63 -16.55 -0.32
C LEU A 196 -5.11 -16.93 -0.47
N VAL A 197 -5.60 -17.59 0.57
CA VAL A 197 -6.99 -18.07 0.71
C VAL A 197 -7.91 -16.88 0.94
N SER A 198 -9.16 -16.90 0.45
CA SER A 198 -10.16 -15.90 0.83
C SER A 198 -11.33 -16.50 1.62
N ALA A 199 -11.96 -15.67 2.45
CA ALA A 199 -13.06 -16.08 3.31
C ALA A 199 -14.10 -14.95 3.41
N SER A 200 -15.38 -15.34 3.39
CA SER A 200 -16.49 -14.43 3.62
C SER A 200 -17.38 -14.98 4.74
N VAL A 201 -17.93 -14.09 5.56
CA VAL A 201 -18.80 -14.40 6.69
C VAL A 201 -20.02 -13.49 6.63
N SER A 202 -21.20 -14.07 6.87
CA SER A 202 -22.50 -13.39 6.82
C SER A 202 -23.47 -14.03 7.82
N GLY A 203 -23.82 -13.28 8.86
CA GLY A 203 -24.59 -13.82 9.99
C GLY A 203 -23.81 -14.95 10.67
N LEU A 204 -24.43 -16.13 10.84
CA LEU A 204 -23.79 -17.34 11.38
C LEU A 204 -23.21 -18.28 10.31
N SER A 205 -23.17 -17.85 9.05
CA SER A 205 -22.66 -18.63 7.92
C SER A 205 -21.37 -18.03 7.40
N GLY A 206 -20.51 -18.86 6.82
CA GLY A 206 -19.31 -18.44 6.11
C GLY A 206 -19.02 -19.32 4.91
N ALA A 207 -18.01 -18.95 4.16
CA ALA A 207 -17.40 -19.79 3.13
C ALA A 207 -15.93 -19.43 2.98
N ILE A 208 -15.08 -20.45 2.83
CA ILE A 208 -13.70 -20.31 2.37
C ILE A 208 -13.67 -20.61 0.87
N PHE A 209 -12.89 -19.83 0.13
CA PHE A 209 -12.70 -19.94 -1.31
C PHE A 209 -11.20 -20.05 -1.58
N ASP A 210 -10.79 -21.10 -2.27
CA ASP A 210 -9.38 -21.40 -2.52
C ASP A 210 -9.19 -22.13 -3.86
N LEU A 211 -7.93 -22.30 -4.25
CA LEU A 211 -7.53 -22.96 -5.50
C LEU A 211 -7.04 -24.39 -5.23
N SER A 212 -7.63 -25.39 -5.89
CA SER A 212 -7.11 -26.77 -5.85
C SER A 212 -5.71 -26.85 -6.46
N THR A 213 -4.94 -27.90 -6.16
CA THR A 213 -3.65 -28.16 -6.87
C THR A 213 -3.78 -28.40 -8.37
N LYS A 214 -5.00 -28.51 -8.92
CA LYS A 214 -5.28 -28.59 -10.37
C LYS A 214 -5.64 -27.24 -11.00
N GLY A 215 -5.87 -26.21 -10.19
CA GLY A 215 -6.36 -24.91 -10.64
C GLY A 215 -7.89 -24.76 -10.60
N ASP A 216 -8.61 -25.60 -9.85
CA ASP A 216 -10.09 -25.51 -9.74
C ASP A 216 -10.50 -24.61 -8.56
N ALA A 217 -11.58 -23.85 -8.71
CA ALA A 217 -12.17 -23.04 -7.65
C ALA A 217 -12.93 -23.91 -6.65
N ILE A 218 -12.42 -24.03 -5.42
CA ILE A 218 -13.04 -24.82 -4.36
C ILE A 218 -13.72 -23.89 -3.34
N VAL A 219 -14.96 -24.21 -2.99
CA VAL A 219 -15.70 -23.54 -1.92
C VAL A 219 -15.98 -24.50 -0.78
N LEU A 220 -15.60 -24.11 0.44
CA LEU A 220 -15.87 -24.84 1.69
C LEU A 220 -16.87 -24.03 2.52
N PRO A 221 -18.15 -24.41 2.59
CA PRO A 221 -19.12 -23.74 3.45
C PRO A 221 -18.76 -23.91 4.93
N MET A 222 -18.99 -22.87 5.73
CA MET A 222 -18.78 -22.85 7.17
C MET A 222 -20.08 -22.44 7.87
N GLN A 223 -20.35 -23.01 9.05
CA GLN A 223 -21.49 -22.62 9.87
C GLN A 223 -21.11 -22.57 11.35
N TRP A 224 -21.29 -21.41 11.98
CA TRP A 224 -21.16 -21.28 13.42
C TRP A 224 -22.49 -21.60 14.10
N HIS A 225 -22.42 -22.36 15.19
CA HIS A 225 -23.57 -22.61 16.05
C HIS A 225 -23.52 -21.70 17.27
N GLN A 226 -24.67 -21.35 17.84
CA GLN A 226 -24.70 -20.54 19.05
C GLN A 226 -23.92 -21.25 20.17
N MET A 227 -22.88 -20.56 20.69
CA MET A 227 -21.90 -21.05 21.67
C MET A 227 -20.82 -22.02 21.17
N ASN A 228 -20.66 -22.24 19.86
CA ASN A 228 -19.44 -22.85 19.30
C ASN A 228 -18.64 -21.83 18.49
N ILE A 229 -17.36 -21.67 18.82
CA ILE A 229 -16.45 -20.70 18.20
C ILE A 229 -15.81 -21.30 16.94
N ALA A 230 -15.57 -22.61 16.94
CA ALA A 230 -15.16 -23.31 15.73
C ALA A 230 -16.39 -23.51 14.80
N PRO A 231 -16.30 -23.19 13.50
CA PRO A 231 -17.37 -23.51 12.56
C PRO A 231 -17.49 -25.02 12.37
N SER A 232 -18.72 -25.50 12.12
CA SER A 232 -18.93 -26.77 11.42
C SER A 232 -18.71 -26.56 9.92
N LEU A 233 -18.17 -27.58 9.25
CA LEU A 233 -17.81 -27.51 7.83
C LEU A 233 -18.88 -28.23 7.00
N GLY A 234 -19.30 -27.60 5.90
CA GLY A 234 -20.09 -28.22 4.85
C GLY A 234 -19.22 -29.00 3.85
N PRO A 235 -19.83 -29.77 2.94
CA PRO A 235 -19.09 -30.44 1.88
C PRO A 235 -18.44 -29.43 0.94
N ALA A 236 -17.18 -29.68 0.58
CA ALA A 236 -16.47 -28.87 -0.40
C ALA A 236 -17.12 -28.99 -1.79
N SER A 237 -17.16 -27.88 -2.53
CA SER A 237 -17.73 -27.80 -3.88
C SER A 237 -16.69 -27.31 -4.87
N ASP A 238 -16.46 -28.09 -5.93
CA ASP A 238 -15.68 -27.68 -7.11
C ASP A 238 -16.58 -26.83 -8.03
N VAL A 239 -16.42 -25.51 -7.95
CA VAL A 239 -17.27 -24.55 -8.68
C VAL A 239 -16.84 -24.44 -10.15
N THR A 240 -15.55 -24.64 -10.44
CA THR A 240 -15.03 -24.68 -11.81
C THR A 240 -15.71 -25.79 -12.60
N ALA A 241 -15.76 -27.02 -12.05
CA ALA A 241 -16.47 -28.15 -12.63
C ALA A 241 -17.99 -27.93 -12.71
N MET A 242 -18.62 -27.32 -11.69
CA MET A 242 -20.07 -27.05 -11.69
C MET A 242 -20.51 -26.00 -12.72
N THR A 243 -19.62 -25.10 -13.13
CA THR A 243 -19.92 -23.99 -14.06
C THR A 243 -19.31 -24.18 -15.45
N SER A 244 -18.54 -25.25 -15.68
CA SER A 244 -17.70 -25.43 -16.89
C SER A 244 -16.74 -24.26 -17.15
N SER A 245 -16.25 -23.61 -16.09
CA SER A 245 -15.21 -22.59 -16.18
C SER A 245 -13.85 -23.24 -16.52
N PRO A 246 -12.90 -22.52 -17.17
CA PRO A 246 -11.51 -22.97 -17.26
C PRO A 246 -10.84 -23.05 -15.88
N THR A 247 -9.66 -23.67 -15.81
CA THR A 247 -8.80 -23.56 -14.62
C THR A 247 -8.40 -22.10 -14.37
N LEU A 248 -8.22 -21.74 -13.10
CA LEU A 248 -7.90 -20.39 -12.67
C LEU A 248 -6.39 -20.12 -12.64
N LEU A 249 -6.04 -18.85 -12.89
CA LEU A 249 -4.69 -18.29 -12.82
C LEU A 249 -4.32 -17.86 -11.39
N ASN A 250 -5.30 -17.43 -10.59
CA ASN A 250 -5.13 -16.89 -9.25
C ASN A 250 -6.11 -17.54 -8.25
N THR A 251 -5.90 -17.31 -6.95
CA THR A 251 -6.85 -17.76 -5.94
C THR A 251 -8.16 -16.96 -6.02
N PRO A 252 -9.32 -17.63 -5.88
CA PRO A 252 -10.62 -16.97 -5.77
C PRO A 252 -10.63 -15.86 -4.71
N VAL A 253 -11.28 -14.73 -5.03
CA VAL A 253 -11.49 -13.62 -4.12
C VAL A 253 -12.97 -13.55 -3.71
N SER A 254 -13.24 -13.91 -2.47
CA SER A 254 -14.56 -13.90 -1.85
C SER A 254 -15.18 -12.51 -1.79
N MET A 255 -16.49 -12.40 -2.04
CA MET A 255 -17.22 -11.15 -1.84
C MET A 255 -17.43 -10.86 -0.35
N PRO A 256 -17.01 -9.68 0.17
CA PRO A 256 -17.21 -9.35 1.58
C PRO A 256 -18.69 -9.35 1.98
N GLY A 257 -19.03 -10.02 3.08
CA GLY A 257 -20.40 -10.12 3.61
C GLY A 257 -21.35 -11.06 2.83
N ILE A 258 -20.89 -11.66 1.72
CA ILE A 258 -21.69 -12.47 0.80
C ILE A 258 -21.01 -13.84 0.60
N THR A 259 -21.52 -14.88 1.26
CA THR A 259 -20.91 -16.23 1.32
C THR A 259 -21.20 -17.10 0.09
N ASN A 260 -21.93 -16.56 -0.88
CA ASN A 260 -22.39 -17.22 -2.10
C ASN A 260 -21.88 -16.54 -3.38
N ALA A 261 -20.87 -15.68 -3.30
CA ALA A 261 -20.26 -15.06 -4.46
C ALA A 261 -18.74 -14.82 -4.30
N PHE A 262 -18.02 -14.92 -5.42
CA PHE A 262 -16.59 -14.61 -5.52
C PHE A 262 -16.23 -14.20 -6.96
N ALA A 263 -15.04 -13.65 -7.15
CA ALA A 263 -14.44 -13.46 -8.47
C ALA A 263 -13.09 -14.16 -8.57
N ALA A 264 -12.70 -14.58 -9.76
CA ALA A 264 -11.37 -15.12 -10.04
C ALA A 264 -10.92 -14.74 -11.46
N THR A 265 -9.65 -14.95 -11.76
CA THR A 265 -9.11 -14.81 -13.12
C THR A 265 -8.82 -16.19 -13.68
N SER A 266 -9.39 -16.55 -14.84
CA SER A 266 -9.07 -17.81 -15.51
C SER A 266 -7.67 -17.80 -16.13
N THR A 267 -7.14 -18.98 -16.48
CA THR A 267 -5.85 -19.11 -17.18
C THR A 267 -5.79 -18.41 -18.54
N ALA A 268 -6.94 -18.04 -19.12
CA ALA A 268 -7.04 -17.18 -20.30
C ALA A 268 -6.90 -15.66 -19.97
N GLY A 269 -6.83 -15.28 -18.70
CA GLY A 269 -6.83 -13.89 -18.24
C GLY A 269 -8.21 -13.25 -18.14
N HIS A 270 -9.31 -14.03 -18.20
CA HIS A 270 -10.66 -13.49 -18.08
C HIS A 270 -11.06 -13.35 -16.62
N VAL A 271 -11.63 -12.20 -16.26
CA VAL A 271 -12.25 -11.99 -14.95
C VAL A 271 -13.63 -12.65 -14.96
N GLU A 272 -13.79 -13.67 -14.12
CA GLU A 272 -15.01 -14.47 -14.01
C GLU A 272 -15.65 -14.24 -12.64
N TYR A 273 -16.93 -13.89 -12.64
CA TYR A 273 -17.73 -13.68 -11.44
C TYR A 273 -18.65 -14.88 -11.21
N PHE A 274 -18.53 -15.50 -10.04
CA PHE A 274 -19.26 -16.71 -9.67
C PHE A 274 -20.29 -16.40 -8.60
N SER A 275 -21.52 -16.90 -8.76
CA SER A 275 -22.54 -16.77 -7.72
C SER A 275 -23.55 -17.93 -7.70
N GLN A 276 -24.07 -18.25 -6.52
CA GLN A 276 -25.21 -19.17 -6.33
C GLN A 276 -26.38 -18.41 -5.64
N PRO A 277 -27.65 -18.65 -6.00
CA PRO A 277 -28.78 -17.90 -5.46
C PRO A 277 -29.08 -18.21 -3.97
N VAL A 278 -28.67 -19.39 -3.49
CA VAL A 278 -28.83 -19.82 -2.09
C VAL A 278 -27.55 -20.53 -1.66
N VAL A 279 -26.99 -20.15 -0.50
CA VAL A 279 -25.76 -20.70 0.06
C VAL A 279 -25.90 -22.23 0.26
N GLY A 280 -25.04 -23.01 -0.42
CA GLY A 280 -24.91 -24.45 -0.20
C GLY A 280 -26.07 -25.31 -0.74
N SER A 281 -27.02 -24.72 -1.47
CA SER A 281 -28.12 -25.44 -2.10
C SER A 281 -28.58 -24.86 -3.45
N GLY A 282 -27.94 -23.80 -3.93
CA GLY A 282 -28.17 -23.24 -5.26
C GLY A 282 -27.20 -23.81 -6.29
N GLN A 283 -27.59 -23.81 -7.56
CA GLN A 283 -26.63 -24.06 -8.64
C GLN A 283 -25.69 -22.85 -8.76
N TRP A 284 -24.38 -23.09 -8.84
CA TRP A 284 -23.42 -22.05 -9.18
C TRP A 284 -23.58 -21.60 -10.63
N THR A 285 -23.40 -20.30 -10.84
CA THR A 285 -23.40 -19.64 -12.15
C THR A 285 -22.10 -18.86 -12.30
N MET A 286 -21.54 -18.83 -13.50
CA MET A 286 -20.37 -18.03 -13.85
C MET A 286 -20.78 -16.95 -14.85
N THR A 287 -20.23 -15.75 -14.69
CA THR A 287 -20.36 -14.62 -15.61
C THR A 287 -18.97 -14.13 -16.01
N ASP A 288 -18.62 -14.27 -17.28
CA ASP A 288 -17.36 -13.75 -17.83
C ASP A 288 -17.47 -12.22 -17.98
N VAL A 289 -16.89 -11.52 -17.01
CA VAL A 289 -16.91 -10.07 -16.88
C VAL A 289 -16.05 -9.42 -17.97
N THR A 290 -14.91 -10.02 -18.29
CA THR A 290 -13.99 -9.55 -19.33
C THR A 290 -14.66 -9.53 -20.71
N ASN A 291 -15.30 -10.64 -21.11
CA ASN A 291 -16.02 -10.70 -22.38
C ASN A 291 -17.24 -9.76 -22.42
N ILE A 292 -18.08 -9.73 -21.37
CA ILE A 292 -19.30 -8.91 -21.35
C ILE A 292 -18.98 -7.40 -21.40
N SER A 293 -17.87 -6.99 -20.76
CA SER A 293 -17.46 -5.59 -20.73
C SER A 293 -16.45 -5.20 -21.82
N ALA A 294 -16.04 -6.14 -22.67
CA ALA A 294 -15.01 -6.00 -23.70
C ALA A 294 -13.68 -5.42 -23.17
N SER A 295 -13.26 -5.82 -21.97
CA SER A 295 -11.99 -5.38 -21.38
C SER A 295 -10.79 -6.12 -21.97
N PRO A 296 -9.57 -5.56 -21.86
CA PRO A 296 -8.35 -6.37 -21.96
C PRO A 296 -8.32 -7.51 -20.92
N PRO A 297 -7.59 -8.60 -21.17
CA PRO A 297 -7.33 -9.64 -20.19
C PRO A 297 -6.56 -9.10 -18.98
N SER A 298 -6.86 -9.66 -17.80
CA SER A 298 -6.21 -9.35 -16.54
C SER A 298 -5.08 -10.32 -16.22
N THR A 299 -4.09 -9.83 -15.47
CA THR A 299 -2.92 -10.57 -14.99
C THR A 299 -2.69 -10.29 -13.52
N GLY A 300 -2.34 -11.33 -12.75
CA GLY A 300 -2.15 -11.20 -11.30
C GLY A 300 -3.46 -11.30 -10.54
N GLN A 301 -3.52 -10.71 -9.34
CA GLN A 301 -4.63 -10.89 -8.41
C GLN A 301 -5.77 -9.89 -8.64
N LEU A 302 -6.99 -10.33 -8.35
CA LEU A 302 -8.14 -9.44 -8.20
C LEU A 302 -8.22 -8.83 -6.79
N SER A 303 -9.03 -7.78 -6.68
CA SER A 303 -9.65 -7.39 -5.41
C SER A 303 -11.12 -7.00 -5.64
N ILE A 304 -11.99 -7.28 -4.66
CA ILE A 304 -13.45 -7.12 -4.81
C ILE A 304 -14.06 -6.44 -3.60
N SER A 305 -14.86 -5.39 -3.82
CA SER A 305 -15.56 -4.66 -2.76
C SER A 305 -16.98 -4.32 -3.17
N THR A 306 -17.82 -3.98 -2.19
CA THR A 306 -19.22 -3.60 -2.39
C THR A 306 -19.59 -2.47 -1.46
N ASN A 307 -20.37 -1.52 -1.95
CA ASN A 307 -21.00 -0.48 -1.12
C ASN A 307 -22.48 -0.79 -0.82
N GLY A 308 -22.91 -2.03 -1.06
CA GLY A 308 -24.29 -2.50 -0.95
C GLY A 308 -25.17 -2.22 -2.17
N SER A 309 -24.88 -1.16 -2.94
CA SER A 309 -25.63 -0.80 -4.17
C SER A 309 -24.97 -1.26 -5.48
N ALA A 310 -23.65 -1.45 -5.44
CA ALA A 310 -22.85 -1.89 -6.56
C ALA A 310 -21.69 -2.77 -6.09
N ILE A 311 -21.33 -3.71 -6.95
CA ILE A 311 -20.14 -4.57 -6.83
C ILE A 311 -19.04 -3.95 -7.68
N TYR A 312 -17.84 -3.91 -7.11
CA TYR A 312 -16.62 -3.44 -7.75
C TYR A 312 -15.60 -4.57 -7.74
N VAL A 313 -15.06 -4.92 -8.90
CA VAL A 313 -13.88 -5.81 -9.02
C VAL A 313 -12.78 -4.98 -9.66
N ALA A 314 -11.60 -4.96 -9.05
CA ALA A 314 -10.41 -4.36 -9.64
C ALA A 314 -9.41 -5.46 -10.05
N SER A 315 -8.61 -5.19 -11.07
CA SER A 315 -7.50 -6.02 -11.51
C SER A 315 -6.40 -5.19 -12.18
N LEU A 316 -5.28 -5.82 -12.53
CA LEU A 316 -4.30 -5.26 -13.45
C LEU A 316 -4.41 -5.95 -14.82
N SER A 317 -4.22 -5.21 -15.91
CA SER A 317 -3.97 -5.80 -17.22
C SER A 317 -2.52 -6.26 -17.37
N SER A 318 -2.22 -7.03 -18.42
CA SER A 318 -0.83 -7.41 -18.77
C SER A 318 0.11 -6.23 -19.05
N ALA A 319 -0.44 -5.02 -19.28
CA ALA A 319 0.30 -3.78 -19.44
C ALA A 319 0.43 -2.97 -18.12
N GLY A 320 -0.04 -3.50 -16.99
CA GLY A 320 -0.04 -2.82 -15.70
C GLY A 320 -1.11 -1.72 -15.57
N HIS A 321 -2.12 -1.69 -16.45
CA HIS A 321 -3.23 -0.76 -16.33
C HIS A 321 -4.21 -1.23 -15.25
N VAL A 322 -4.69 -0.29 -14.43
CA VAL A 322 -5.67 -0.55 -13.38
C VAL A 322 -7.06 -0.65 -13.99
N GLN A 323 -7.61 -1.85 -14.01
CA GLN A 323 -8.92 -2.18 -14.56
C GLN A 323 -9.96 -2.16 -13.43
N LEU A 324 -11.07 -1.44 -13.59
CA LEU A 324 -12.20 -1.44 -12.66
C LEU A 324 -13.48 -1.90 -13.37
N PHE A 325 -14.04 -3.00 -12.87
CA PHE A 325 -15.32 -3.55 -13.29
C PHE A 325 -16.40 -3.21 -12.28
N ILE A 326 -17.56 -2.75 -12.77
CA ILE A 326 -18.66 -2.25 -11.94
C ILE A 326 -19.96 -2.92 -12.36
N ASN A 327 -20.65 -3.54 -11.42
CA ASN A 327 -22.03 -4.02 -11.59
C ASN A 327 -22.94 -3.29 -10.60
N SER A 328 -23.83 -2.43 -11.11
CA SER A 328 -24.69 -1.56 -10.29
C SER A 328 -26.16 -1.91 -10.48
N SER A 329 -26.94 -1.96 -9.38
CA SER A 329 -28.39 -2.09 -9.49
C SER A 329 -29.00 -0.79 -10.04
N SER A 330 -29.52 -0.82 -11.28
CA SER A 330 -30.14 0.34 -11.93
C SER A 330 -31.56 0.61 -11.41
N SER A 331 -31.69 1.22 -10.22
CA SER A 331 -32.97 1.70 -9.69
C SER A 331 -32.86 3.12 -9.12
N ALA A 332 -32.49 4.07 -9.98
CA ALA A 332 -32.51 5.50 -9.67
C ALA A 332 -32.88 6.35 -10.92
N THR A 333 -33.99 6.04 -11.58
CA THR A 333 -34.68 7.06 -12.38
C THR A 333 -35.25 8.09 -11.41
N ALA A 334 -34.75 9.31 -11.46
CA ALA A 334 -35.26 10.42 -10.66
C ALA A 334 -36.72 10.72 -11.06
N ALA A 335 -37.66 10.19 -10.28
CA ALA A 335 -39.07 10.56 -10.39
C ALA A 335 -39.24 11.98 -9.85
N THR A 336 -39.22 12.96 -10.75
CA THR A 336 -39.59 14.34 -10.45
C THR A 336 -40.98 14.34 -9.79
N PRO A 337 -41.14 14.81 -8.54
CA PRO A 337 -42.45 14.84 -7.91
C PRO A 337 -43.37 15.80 -8.69
N PRO A 338 -44.57 15.37 -9.12
CA PRO A 338 -45.52 16.30 -9.69
C PRO A 338 -45.97 17.29 -8.61
N THR A 339 -45.68 18.57 -8.82
CA THR A 339 -46.17 19.66 -7.96
C THR A 339 -47.67 19.80 -8.07
N SER A 340 -48.42 19.11 -7.21
CA SER A 340 -49.86 19.33 -7.00
C SER A 340 -50.08 20.32 -5.84
N THR A 341 -50.10 21.61 -6.20
CA THR A 341 -50.46 22.69 -5.27
C THR A 341 -51.89 22.49 -4.77
N SER A 342 -52.07 22.18 -3.48
CA SER A 342 -53.38 22.16 -2.82
C SER A 342 -53.42 23.18 -1.70
N THR A 343 -54.05 24.32 -1.98
CA THR A 343 -54.19 25.44 -1.05
C THR A 343 -55.23 25.10 0.02
N SER A 344 -54.82 25.01 1.30
CA SER A 344 -55.72 24.79 2.42
C SER A 344 -56.07 26.11 3.12
N THR A 345 -57.12 26.79 2.65
CA THR A 345 -57.72 27.93 3.36
C THR A 345 -58.66 27.43 4.46
N SER A 346 -58.29 27.68 5.71
CA SER A 346 -59.12 27.34 6.87
C SER A 346 -60.17 28.42 7.16
N THR A 347 -61.45 28.03 7.20
CA THR A 347 -62.48 28.77 7.95
C THR A 347 -63.48 27.76 8.55
N PRO A 348 -63.96 27.92 9.79
CA PRO A 348 -64.59 26.84 10.56
C PRO A 348 -66.12 26.94 10.63
N THR A 349 -66.81 25.87 11.06
CA THR A 349 -67.55 25.82 12.36
C THR A 349 -68.33 24.51 12.58
N THR A 350 -68.53 24.18 13.87
CA THR A 350 -69.67 23.43 14.49
C THR A 350 -69.92 21.95 14.16
N SER A 351 -69.74 21.11 15.20
CA SER A 351 -70.71 20.17 15.81
C SER A 351 -71.82 19.53 14.94
N THR A 352 -72.20 18.26 15.12
CA THR A 352 -72.54 17.57 16.39
C THR A 352 -72.73 16.05 16.16
N SER A 353 -72.76 15.22 17.23
CA SER A 353 -73.62 14.01 17.46
C SER A 353 -74.15 13.16 16.27
N THR A 354 -74.26 11.82 16.29
CA THR A 354 -74.21 10.80 17.35
C THR A 354 -74.24 9.39 16.72
N THR A 355 -73.82 8.38 17.48
CA THR A 355 -74.39 7.02 17.60
C THR A 355 -75.18 6.39 16.43
N SER A 356 -74.71 5.27 15.88
CA SER A 356 -75.50 4.01 15.85
C SER A 356 -74.71 2.78 15.39
N THR A 357 -74.94 1.67 16.10
CA THR A 357 -74.55 0.29 15.79
C THR A 357 -75.59 -0.41 14.93
N SER A 358 -75.19 -1.23 13.95
CA SER A 358 -75.90 -2.50 13.64
C SER A 358 -75.12 -3.44 12.70
N THR A 359 -74.73 -4.60 13.25
CA THR A 359 -74.80 -5.97 12.70
C THR A 359 -74.98 -6.21 11.18
N THR A 360 -74.01 -6.97 10.64
CA THR A 360 -74.21 -8.29 10.00
C THR A 360 -75.21 -8.46 8.84
N SER A 361 -74.72 -8.72 7.64
CA SER A 361 -75.10 -9.95 6.88
C SER A 361 -74.20 -10.21 5.67
N THR A 362 -73.97 -11.49 5.42
CA THR A 362 -73.23 -12.07 4.28
C THR A 362 -74.07 -12.10 3.01
N SER A 363 -73.46 -11.82 1.85
CA SER A 363 -73.84 -12.50 0.60
C SER A 363 -72.63 -12.72 -0.30
N THR A 364 -72.60 -13.90 -0.92
CA THR A 364 -71.54 -14.34 -1.83
C THR A 364 -71.97 -14.07 -3.26
N SER A 365 -71.18 -13.33 -4.04
CA SER A 365 -71.29 -13.32 -5.49
C SER A 365 -69.91 -13.32 -6.14
N ILE A 366 -69.52 -14.47 -6.68
CA ILE A 366 -68.40 -14.56 -7.62
C ILE A 366 -68.89 -13.96 -8.94
N SER A 367 -68.27 -12.88 -9.37
CA SER A 367 -68.36 -12.42 -10.76
C SER A 367 -66.97 -12.03 -11.23
N THR A 368 -66.45 -12.78 -12.21
CA THR A 368 -65.16 -12.54 -12.83
C THR A 368 -65.29 -11.47 -13.92
N SER A 369 -64.71 -10.30 -13.69
CA SER A 369 -64.36 -9.36 -14.75
C SER A 369 -62.93 -8.87 -14.56
N ILE A 370 -62.06 -9.24 -15.51
CA ILE A 370 -60.69 -8.74 -15.57
C ILE A 370 -60.72 -7.32 -16.12
N SER A 371 -60.26 -6.35 -15.32
CA SER A 371 -59.80 -5.05 -15.80
C SER A 371 -58.45 -4.75 -15.17
N THR A 372 -57.41 -4.78 -15.99
CA THR A 372 -56.03 -4.49 -15.58
C THR A 372 -55.86 -3.02 -15.22
N SER A 373 -55.51 -2.74 -13.97
CA SER A 373 -54.99 -1.44 -13.54
C SER A 373 -53.80 -1.68 -12.60
N THR A 374 -52.59 -1.57 -13.15
CA THR A 374 -51.34 -1.70 -12.40
C THR A 374 -50.97 -0.36 -11.77
N THR A 375 -51.27 -0.22 -10.48
CA THR A 375 -50.75 0.88 -9.65
C THR A 375 -50.38 0.34 -8.28
N THR A 376 -49.21 -0.28 -8.19
CA THR A 376 -48.65 -0.76 -6.91
C THR A 376 -48.11 0.42 -6.12
N THR A 377 -48.96 0.98 -5.26
CA THR A 377 -48.54 2.00 -4.29
C THR A 377 -47.47 1.43 -3.37
N THR A 378 -46.36 2.14 -3.18
CA THR A 378 -45.30 1.76 -2.25
C THR A 378 -45.79 1.76 -0.80
N VAL A 379 -45.79 0.59 -0.16
CA VAL A 379 -45.90 0.49 1.30
C VAL A 379 -44.50 0.61 1.88
N ALA A 380 -44.21 1.75 2.52
CA ALA A 380 -43.03 1.88 3.35
C ALA A 380 -43.22 1.06 4.64
N VAL A 381 -42.43 0.00 4.81
CA VAL A 381 -42.44 -0.80 6.05
C VAL A 381 -41.54 -0.12 7.08
N ALA A 382 -42.12 0.76 7.89
CA ALA A 382 -41.55 1.12 9.17
C ALA A 382 -41.63 -0.09 10.11
N ALA A 383 -40.56 -0.35 10.87
CA ALA A 383 -40.50 -1.50 11.77
C ALA A 383 -41.48 -1.36 12.95
N VAL A 384 -42.62 -2.08 12.89
CA VAL A 384 -43.55 -2.21 14.02
C VAL A 384 -43.16 -3.43 14.84
N ALA A 385 -42.87 -3.22 16.13
CA ALA A 385 -42.56 -4.29 17.06
C ALA A 385 -43.79 -5.16 17.37
N ALA A 386 -43.83 -6.39 16.85
CA ALA A 386 -44.90 -7.34 17.08
C ALA A 386 -44.54 -8.35 18.18
N THR A 387 -45.08 -8.16 19.38
CA THR A 387 -45.16 -9.23 20.39
C THR A 387 -46.35 -10.16 20.13
N HIS A 388 -46.14 -11.44 20.48
CA HIS A 388 -47.08 -12.57 20.48
C HIS A 388 -47.22 -13.40 19.19
N VAL A 389 -47.47 -14.70 19.42
CA VAL A 389 -47.23 -15.81 18.49
C VAL A 389 -48.53 -16.54 18.23
N GLN A 390 -48.89 -16.75 16.95
CA GLN A 390 -49.54 -17.98 16.50
C GLN A 390 -49.00 -18.40 15.13
N SER A 391 -49.00 -19.71 14.89
CA SER A 391 -48.35 -20.39 13.77
C SER A 391 -49.11 -20.25 12.44
N LEU A 392 -48.43 -19.84 11.36
CA LEU A 392 -48.89 -20.05 9.99
C LEU A 392 -47.70 -20.32 9.03
N SER A 393 -47.83 -21.43 8.30
CA SER A 393 -47.22 -21.81 7.00
C SER A 393 -45.85 -21.25 6.54
N LYS A 394 -45.01 -22.18 6.06
CA LYS A 394 -43.89 -21.93 5.12
C LYS A 394 -44.32 -21.00 3.96
N SER A 395 -43.93 -19.73 4.01
CA SER A 395 -43.69 -18.84 2.84
C SER A 395 -43.27 -17.46 3.31
N ALA A 396 -41.98 -17.31 3.59
CA ALA A 396 -41.30 -16.03 3.73
C ALA A 396 -39.85 -16.20 3.26
N VAL A 397 -39.67 -16.72 2.04
CA VAL A 397 -38.39 -16.64 1.34
C VAL A 397 -38.20 -15.17 0.99
N SER A 398 -37.21 -14.52 1.60
CA SER A 398 -36.73 -13.24 1.14
C SER A 398 -36.24 -13.41 -0.29
N HIS A 399 -36.98 -12.88 -1.26
CA HIS A 399 -36.56 -12.86 -2.66
C HIS A 399 -35.29 -12.01 -2.79
N ILE A 400 -34.12 -12.65 -2.79
CA ILE A 400 -32.93 -12.07 -3.41
C ILE A 400 -33.22 -12.07 -4.90
N ALA A 401 -33.49 -10.88 -5.44
CA ALA A 401 -33.72 -10.72 -6.86
C ALA A 401 -32.43 -11.07 -7.61
N THR A 402 -32.51 -11.98 -8.58
CA THR A 402 -31.47 -12.14 -9.59
C THR A 402 -31.43 -10.87 -10.44
N PHE A 403 -30.51 -9.97 -10.13
CA PHE A 403 -30.32 -8.72 -10.88
C PHE A 403 -29.90 -9.01 -12.33
N PRO A 404 -30.44 -8.30 -13.34
CA PRO A 404 -29.89 -8.35 -14.69
C PRO A 404 -28.48 -7.76 -14.68
N VAL A 405 -27.49 -8.64 -14.81
CA VAL A 405 -26.07 -8.33 -14.61
C VAL A 405 -25.58 -7.41 -15.73
N THR A 406 -25.30 -6.15 -15.41
CA THR A 406 -24.73 -5.18 -16.36
C THR A 406 -23.37 -4.71 -15.86
N TRP A 407 -22.34 -5.50 -16.18
CA TRP A 407 -20.95 -5.14 -15.93
C TRP A 407 -20.50 -4.01 -16.86
N LYS A 408 -19.87 -2.99 -16.29
CA LYS A 408 -19.18 -1.91 -16.99
C LYS A 408 -17.69 -1.99 -16.69
N TYR A 409 -16.86 -1.68 -17.67
CA TYR A 409 -15.41 -1.57 -17.52
C TYR A 409 -14.96 -0.11 -17.52
N ARG A 410 -13.92 0.20 -16.74
CA ARG A 410 -13.16 1.45 -16.82
C ARG A 410 -11.67 1.15 -16.63
N ASP A 411 -10.86 1.69 -17.53
CA ASP A 411 -9.41 1.79 -17.35
C ASP A 411 -9.11 3.04 -16.50
N LEU A 412 -8.72 2.87 -15.24
CA LEU A 412 -8.40 3.99 -14.36
C LEU A 412 -7.07 4.64 -14.76
N THR A 413 -6.11 3.85 -15.23
CA THR A 413 -4.81 4.34 -15.70
C THR A 413 -4.95 5.27 -16.92
N ALA A 414 -5.85 4.96 -17.84
CA ALA A 414 -6.13 5.81 -19.00
C ALA A 414 -7.01 7.04 -18.67
N VAL A 415 -7.84 6.97 -17.63
CA VAL A 415 -8.76 8.06 -17.24
C VAL A 415 -8.09 9.10 -16.32
N ILE A 416 -7.13 8.68 -15.49
CA ILE A 416 -6.46 9.55 -14.52
C ILE A 416 -5.17 10.10 -15.11
N SER A 417 -5.14 11.41 -15.38
CA SER A 417 -3.95 12.07 -15.93
C SER A 417 -2.75 11.93 -14.99
N GLY A 418 -1.61 11.49 -15.53
CA GLY A 418 -0.38 11.25 -14.75
C GLY A 418 -0.35 9.93 -13.96
N SER A 419 -1.35 9.07 -14.07
CA SER A 419 -1.34 7.72 -13.49
C SER A 419 -0.10 6.91 -13.93
N PRO A 420 0.69 6.34 -13.00
CA PRO A 420 1.64 5.29 -13.37
C PRO A 420 0.93 4.00 -13.77
N VAL A 421 1.67 3.10 -14.42
CA VAL A 421 1.34 1.67 -14.49
C VAL A 421 1.72 0.99 -13.17
N TRP A 422 0.94 0.02 -12.75
CA TRP A 422 1.10 -0.69 -11.49
C TRP A 422 1.61 -2.12 -11.70
N THR A 423 2.14 -2.73 -10.65
CA THR A 423 2.60 -4.12 -10.66
C THR A 423 2.12 -4.90 -9.45
N GLY A 424 2.01 -6.21 -9.63
CA GLY A 424 1.60 -7.14 -8.60
C GLY A 424 0.16 -6.90 -8.16
N SER A 425 -0.06 -6.46 -6.91
CA SER A 425 -1.36 -6.60 -6.27
C SER A 425 -1.94 -5.35 -5.64
N ILE A 426 -3.26 -5.26 -5.79
CA ILE A 426 -4.03 -4.03 -5.76
C ILE A 426 -5.19 -4.12 -4.78
N PHE A 427 -5.23 -3.21 -3.83
CA PHE A 427 -6.28 -3.07 -2.83
C PHE A 427 -7.51 -2.35 -3.38
N LEU A 428 -8.71 -2.78 -2.99
CA LEU A 428 -9.97 -2.14 -3.36
C LEU A 428 -10.90 -1.99 -2.15
N ASN A 429 -11.32 -0.76 -1.87
CA ASN A 429 -12.35 -0.45 -0.88
C ASN A 429 -13.46 0.38 -1.52
N ALA A 430 -14.72 0.03 -1.24
CA ALA A 430 -15.88 0.79 -1.66
C ALA A 430 -16.74 1.12 -0.42
N THR A 431 -17.00 2.41 -0.20
CA THR A 431 -17.93 2.90 0.82
C THR A 431 -19.19 3.43 0.13
N SER A 432 -20.19 3.83 0.92
CA SER A 432 -21.38 4.50 0.38
C SER A 432 -21.09 5.86 -0.28
N THR A 433 -19.91 6.45 -0.05
CA THR A 433 -19.54 7.79 -0.53
C THR A 433 -18.26 7.82 -1.37
N SER A 434 -17.44 6.77 -1.37
CA SER A 434 -16.15 6.73 -2.09
C SER A 434 -15.81 5.35 -2.65
N ILE A 435 -14.94 5.36 -3.66
CA ILE A 435 -14.20 4.17 -4.11
C ILE A 435 -12.71 4.51 -4.00
N ASN A 436 -11.94 3.59 -3.43
CA ASN A 436 -10.50 3.67 -3.27
C ASN A 436 -9.88 2.43 -3.92
N VAL A 437 -9.02 2.62 -4.91
CA VAL A 437 -8.18 1.56 -5.46
C VAL A 437 -6.74 1.94 -5.14
N ALA A 438 -5.98 1.08 -4.48
CA ALA A 438 -4.59 1.38 -4.13
C ALA A 438 -3.63 0.28 -4.59
N GLY A 439 -2.40 0.65 -4.96
CA GLY A 439 -1.45 -0.29 -5.51
C GLY A 439 -0.04 0.29 -5.63
N ARG A 440 0.91 -0.57 -5.98
CA ARG A 440 2.32 -0.22 -6.13
C ARG A 440 2.62 0.18 -7.57
N ALA A 441 3.15 1.39 -7.77
CA ALA A 441 3.68 1.81 -9.06
C ALA A 441 4.84 0.89 -9.49
N ALA A 442 4.79 0.38 -10.72
CA ALA A 442 5.72 -0.63 -11.20
C ALA A 442 7.19 -0.16 -11.20
N ASN A 443 7.41 1.14 -11.42
CA ASN A 443 8.73 1.70 -11.71
C ASN A 443 9.46 2.24 -10.46
N TRP A 444 8.73 2.72 -9.46
CA TRP A 444 9.32 3.43 -8.29
C TRP A 444 9.11 2.70 -6.98
N GLY A 445 8.13 1.80 -6.91
CA GLY A 445 7.69 1.21 -5.66
C GLY A 445 6.88 2.18 -4.78
N ASP A 446 6.49 3.34 -5.27
CA ASP A 446 5.58 4.21 -4.54
C ASP A 446 4.16 3.63 -4.51
N ILE A 447 3.45 3.87 -3.40
CA ILE A 447 2.05 3.49 -3.25
C ILE A 447 1.20 4.62 -3.81
N TYR A 448 0.26 4.27 -4.68
CA TYR A 448 -0.76 5.20 -5.17
C TYR A 448 -2.13 4.80 -4.63
N ASP A 449 -2.97 5.79 -4.35
CA ASP A 449 -4.41 5.65 -4.08
C ASP A 449 -5.19 6.45 -5.13
N TYR A 450 -6.10 5.76 -5.82
CA TYR A 450 -7.06 6.32 -6.75
C TYR A 450 -8.41 6.44 -6.03
N THR A 451 -8.78 7.67 -5.69
CA THR A 451 -10.04 7.99 -5.01
C THR A 451 -11.06 8.56 -6.00
N ASP A 452 -12.30 8.07 -5.95
CA ASP A 452 -13.50 8.67 -6.56
C ASP A 452 -14.58 8.95 -5.51
N THR A 453 -15.44 9.95 -5.73
CA THR A 453 -16.46 10.41 -4.78
C THR A 453 -17.88 10.26 -5.34
N LEU A 454 -18.61 9.29 -4.82
CA LEU A 454 -19.93 8.91 -5.34
C LEU A 454 -20.99 10.00 -5.04
N PRO A 455 -21.94 10.28 -5.96
CA PRO A 455 -22.19 9.60 -7.24
C PRO A 455 -21.49 10.25 -8.45
N ALA A 456 -20.65 11.27 -8.23
CA ALA A 456 -19.82 11.82 -9.29
C ALA A 456 -18.75 10.80 -9.70
N ILE A 457 -18.20 10.96 -10.91
CA ILE A 457 -17.05 10.16 -11.37
C ILE A 457 -15.94 11.13 -11.73
N THR A 458 -15.16 11.54 -10.74
CA THR A 458 -14.00 12.42 -10.90
C THR A 458 -12.87 11.84 -10.08
N TRP A 459 -12.16 10.92 -10.72
CA TRP A 459 -11.04 10.22 -10.14
C TRP A 459 -9.88 11.17 -9.85
N THR A 460 -9.31 11.00 -8.67
CA THR A 460 -8.09 11.66 -8.21
C THR A 460 -7.02 10.60 -7.99
N SER A 461 -5.75 10.92 -8.23
CA SER A 461 -4.60 10.08 -7.91
C SER A 461 -3.76 10.78 -6.87
N ASN A 462 -3.47 10.08 -5.78
CA ASN A 462 -2.55 10.51 -4.74
C ASN A 462 -1.37 9.55 -4.69
N ASP A 463 -0.15 10.09 -4.85
CA ASP A 463 1.07 9.39 -4.46
C ASP A 463 1.12 9.37 -2.93
N VAL A 464 0.75 8.24 -2.34
CA VAL A 464 0.66 8.05 -0.89
C VAL A 464 2.04 8.09 -0.27
N SER A 465 3.06 7.52 -0.93
CA SER A 465 4.45 7.53 -0.44
C SER A 465 4.97 8.96 -0.33
N LEU A 466 4.85 9.76 -1.39
CA LEU A 466 5.26 11.16 -1.38
C LEU A 466 4.39 12.02 -0.44
N SER A 467 3.07 11.85 -0.48
CA SER A 467 2.13 12.70 0.27
C SER A 467 2.15 12.47 1.77
N SER A 468 2.59 11.30 2.22
CA SER A 468 2.83 11.02 3.65
C SER A 468 4.17 11.55 4.15
N GLY A 469 4.99 12.13 3.26
CA GLY A 469 6.41 12.33 3.51
C GLY A 469 7.14 11.02 3.80
N ALA A 470 6.54 9.87 3.45
CA ALA A 470 7.14 8.59 3.72
C ALA A 470 8.38 8.48 2.88
N THR A 471 9.47 8.13 3.54
CA THR A 471 10.74 8.10 2.85
C THR A 471 10.90 6.81 2.00
N THR A 472 9.79 6.16 1.59
CA THR A 472 9.65 4.71 1.43
C THR A 472 9.25 4.18 0.05
N ALA A 473 10.25 3.89 -0.79
CA ALA A 473 10.08 2.91 -1.88
C ALA A 473 9.69 1.52 -1.31
N THR A 474 8.54 1.03 -1.77
CA THR A 474 7.96 -0.28 -1.45
C THR A 474 8.62 -1.36 -2.30
N THR A 475 8.98 -2.48 -1.68
CA THR A 475 9.57 -3.66 -2.33
C THR A 475 8.63 -4.86 -2.33
N ALA A 476 7.47 -4.72 -1.69
CA ALA A 476 6.33 -5.63 -1.78
C ALA A 476 5.95 -5.94 -3.24
N ILE A 477 5.33 -7.10 -3.44
CA ILE A 477 4.57 -7.36 -4.66
C ILE A 477 3.13 -6.85 -4.53
N GLY A 478 2.64 -6.48 -3.34
CA GLY A 478 1.30 -5.92 -3.19
C GLY A 478 1.15 -4.84 -2.12
N VAL A 479 0.03 -4.12 -2.22
CA VAL A 479 -0.50 -3.23 -1.18
C VAL A 479 -1.77 -3.87 -0.61
N THR A 480 -1.90 -3.89 0.72
CA THR A 480 -3.16 -4.20 1.40
C THR A 480 -3.70 -2.97 2.13
N GLY A 481 -4.90 -3.06 2.69
CA GLY A 481 -5.47 -1.97 3.46
C GLY A 481 -6.68 -2.37 4.30
N VAL A 482 -7.11 -1.44 5.15
CA VAL A 482 -8.38 -1.50 5.88
C VAL A 482 -9.03 -0.12 5.91
N PHE A 483 -10.36 -0.09 6.02
CA PHE A 483 -11.12 1.14 6.25
C PHE A 483 -11.74 1.09 7.64
N ASN A 484 -11.37 2.04 8.52
CA ASN A 484 -11.82 2.05 9.92
C ASN A 484 -13.10 2.88 10.16
N GLY A 485 -13.83 3.19 9.08
CA GLY A 485 -15.06 3.98 9.11
C GLY A 485 -14.86 5.47 8.82
N THR A 486 -13.66 6.01 9.02
CA THR A 486 -13.35 7.44 8.75
C THR A 486 -12.05 7.67 7.99
N SER A 487 -11.12 6.71 8.01
CA SER A 487 -9.83 6.78 7.31
C SER A 487 -9.51 5.46 6.61
N LEU A 488 -8.79 5.58 5.49
CA LEU A 488 -8.18 4.45 4.79
C LEU A 488 -6.77 4.27 5.33
N GLN A 489 -6.43 3.04 5.70
CA GLN A 489 -5.12 2.66 6.20
C GLN A 489 -4.56 1.64 5.21
N LEU A 490 -3.43 1.95 4.56
CA LEU A 490 -2.74 1.06 3.63
C LEU A 490 -1.51 0.46 4.31
N PHE A 491 -1.10 -0.73 3.89
CA PHE A 491 0.09 -1.40 4.42
C PHE A 491 0.88 -2.06 3.30
N ALA A 492 2.21 -1.85 3.30
CA ALA A 492 3.12 -2.52 2.37
C ALA A 492 4.57 -2.59 2.90
N PRO A 493 5.32 -3.67 2.63
CA PRO A 493 6.74 -3.76 2.97
C PRO A 493 7.70 -3.03 2.02
N GLY A 494 8.76 -2.38 2.55
CA GLY A 494 9.70 -1.56 1.74
C GLY A 494 11.13 -1.41 2.31
N LEU A 495 12.11 -1.07 1.44
CA LEU A 495 13.56 -1.09 1.78
C LEU A 495 14.29 0.27 1.79
N GLY A 496 14.30 1.03 0.67
CA GLY A 496 15.14 2.24 0.45
C GLY A 496 14.82 2.86 -0.93
N THR A 497 14.70 4.17 -1.17
CA THR A 497 14.86 5.43 -0.36
C THR A 497 13.96 6.54 -0.95
N VAL A 498 13.86 7.70 -0.28
CA VAL A 498 13.27 8.97 -0.78
C VAL A 498 14.15 10.11 -0.30
N SER A 499 14.27 11.16 -1.09
CA SER A 499 15.21 12.25 -0.84
C SER A 499 14.65 13.27 0.17
N ALA A 500 15.02 13.14 1.44
CA ALA A 500 14.82 14.19 2.44
C ALA A 500 15.53 15.49 2.04
N ARG A 501 14.81 16.62 2.12
CA ARG A 501 15.30 17.95 1.73
C ARG A 501 15.75 18.75 2.95
N GLY A 502 16.75 19.60 2.79
CA GLY A 502 17.20 20.50 3.85
C GLY A 502 18.68 20.87 3.77
N VAL A 503 19.33 20.85 4.93
CA VAL A 503 20.79 21.03 5.09
C VAL A 503 21.33 19.78 5.75
N GLY A 504 22.30 19.12 5.11
CA GLY A 504 23.03 17.98 5.64
C GLY A 504 24.53 18.22 5.77
N VAL A 505 25.32 17.17 5.65
CA VAL A 505 26.79 17.22 5.78
C VAL A 505 27.53 16.56 4.64
N TYR A 506 28.69 17.14 4.29
CA TYR A 506 29.60 16.66 3.26
C TYR A 506 31.00 16.39 3.82
N ALA A 507 31.63 15.30 3.37
CA ALA A 507 33.05 14.98 3.59
C ALA A 507 33.48 15.01 5.08
N ILE A 508 32.67 14.40 5.93
CA ILE A 508 32.95 14.19 7.36
C ILE A 508 33.74 12.87 7.56
N PRO A 509 34.39 12.65 8.71
CA PRO A 509 35.09 11.39 8.96
C PRO A 509 34.19 10.16 8.78
N SER A 510 34.68 9.12 8.12
CA SER A 510 33.86 7.95 7.75
C SER A 510 33.35 7.14 8.94
N ASN A 511 34.09 7.17 10.06
CA ASN A 511 33.64 6.64 11.35
C ASN A 511 32.45 7.41 11.94
N ASP A 512 32.17 8.63 11.47
CA ASP A 512 31.05 9.48 11.91
C ASP A 512 29.87 9.48 10.91
N TRP A 513 29.89 8.78 9.76
CA TRP A 513 28.72 8.75 8.85
C TRP A 513 27.46 8.19 9.54
N GLY A 514 27.57 7.02 10.17
CA GLY A 514 26.46 6.43 10.95
C GLY A 514 26.02 7.33 12.12
N ARG A 515 26.95 8.11 12.68
CA ARG A 515 26.66 9.10 13.73
C ARG A 515 25.94 10.32 13.17
N ALA A 516 26.33 10.84 12.01
CA ALA A 516 25.69 11.98 11.36
C ALA A 516 24.24 11.68 10.97
N ILE A 517 24.01 10.48 10.44
CA ILE A 517 22.67 9.95 10.23
C ILE A 517 21.92 9.88 11.56
N SER A 518 22.53 9.34 12.62
CA SER A 518 21.90 9.23 13.95
C SER A 518 21.51 10.60 14.54
N ASP A 519 22.43 11.56 14.52
CA ASP A 519 22.32 12.92 15.05
C ASP A 519 21.34 13.81 14.26
N GLY A 520 20.85 13.34 13.09
CA GLY A 520 19.67 13.90 12.42
C GLY A 520 19.94 14.75 11.18
N TRP A 521 21.12 14.61 10.54
CA TRP A 521 21.38 15.25 9.26
C TRP A 521 20.56 14.59 8.13
N PRO A 522 19.64 15.30 7.44
CA PRO A 522 18.72 14.75 6.42
C PRO A 522 19.40 14.35 5.10
N ILE A 523 20.63 14.81 4.90
CA ILE A 523 21.44 14.58 3.70
C ILE A 523 22.85 14.21 4.18
N ILE A 524 23.42 13.15 3.64
CA ILE A 524 24.81 12.77 3.87
C ILE A 524 25.49 12.67 2.51
N SER A 525 26.71 13.20 2.42
CA SER A 525 27.48 13.13 1.19
C SER A 525 28.97 12.95 1.40
N GLU A 526 29.59 12.32 0.41
CA GLU A 526 31.00 11.94 0.42
C GLU A 526 31.55 11.80 -1.00
N THR A 527 32.86 11.92 -1.13
CA THR A 527 33.58 11.58 -2.37
C THR A 527 33.69 10.05 -2.51
N GLY A 528 32.89 9.47 -3.41
CA GLY A 528 32.85 8.04 -3.71
C GLY A 528 34.05 7.50 -4.48
N GLY A 529 34.75 8.37 -5.22
CA GLY A 529 35.96 8.04 -5.97
C GLY A 529 36.71 9.29 -6.43
N MET A 530 38.01 9.11 -6.68
CA MET A 530 38.97 10.18 -7.02
C MET A 530 39.34 10.18 -8.50
N GLY A 531 39.76 11.34 -9.01
CA GLY A 531 40.22 11.49 -10.39
C GLY A 531 41.50 10.70 -10.68
N THR A 532 41.63 10.16 -11.90
CA THR A 532 42.84 9.43 -12.33
C THR A 532 43.33 9.87 -13.72
N LEU A 533 44.62 9.68 -13.99
CA LEU A 533 45.30 10.13 -15.22
C LEU A 533 44.98 9.30 -16.48
N ASN A 534 44.13 8.27 -16.40
CA ASN A 534 43.81 7.38 -17.52
C ASN A 534 42.33 6.99 -17.44
N ALA A 535 41.73 6.59 -18.58
CA ALA A 535 40.38 6.01 -18.60
C ALA A 535 40.27 4.88 -17.56
N PRO A 536 39.22 4.87 -16.71
CA PRO A 536 37.96 5.61 -16.85
C PRO A 536 37.94 7.04 -16.24
N TRP A 537 39.10 7.64 -15.95
CA TRP A 537 39.28 9.03 -15.46
C TRP A 537 38.84 9.30 -14.02
N VAL A 538 38.29 8.27 -13.38
CA VAL A 538 37.87 8.19 -11.98
C VAL A 538 38.23 6.80 -11.44
N GLY A 539 38.38 6.64 -10.12
CA GLY A 539 38.67 5.35 -9.51
C GLY A 539 38.60 5.39 -7.99
N PHE A 540 38.70 4.24 -7.33
CA PHE A 540 38.85 4.19 -5.88
C PHE A 540 40.29 4.53 -5.47
N ALA A 541 40.44 5.49 -4.55
CA ALA A 541 41.74 5.87 -3.99
C ALA A 541 41.69 5.80 -2.45
N PRO A 542 42.55 4.99 -1.79
CA PRO A 542 43.44 4.00 -2.42
C PRO A 542 42.65 2.93 -3.20
N PRO A 543 43.28 2.20 -4.13
CA PRO A 543 42.60 1.12 -4.88
C PRO A 543 42.04 0.04 -3.95
N THR A 544 40.74 0.08 -3.70
CA THR A 544 40.01 -0.86 -2.84
C THR A 544 39.02 -1.71 -3.65
N PRO A 545 38.72 -2.94 -3.20
CA PRO A 545 37.55 -3.68 -3.68
C PRO A 545 36.27 -2.85 -3.52
N LEU A 546 35.30 -3.09 -4.41
CA LEU A 546 34.01 -2.37 -4.43
C LEU A 546 33.32 -2.35 -3.07
N ASN A 547 33.28 -3.49 -2.38
CA ASN A 547 32.65 -3.64 -1.06
C ASN A 547 33.44 -2.96 0.09
N ARG A 548 34.44 -2.14 -0.24
CA ARG A 548 35.21 -1.29 0.66
C ARG A 548 35.42 0.13 0.11
N SER A 549 34.75 0.50 -0.99
CA SER A 549 34.79 1.89 -1.47
C SER A 549 34.06 2.81 -0.49
N PRO A 550 34.43 4.10 -0.39
CA PRO A 550 33.73 5.06 0.47
C PRO A 550 32.23 5.11 0.15
N ASP A 551 31.87 5.10 -1.12
CA ASP A 551 30.48 5.16 -1.58
C ASP A 551 29.67 3.91 -1.17
N TYR A 552 30.18 2.69 -1.42
CA TYR A 552 29.52 1.47 -0.96
C TYR A 552 29.37 1.45 0.57
N LEU A 553 30.40 1.89 1.30
CA LEU A 553 30.36 1.96 2.77
C LEU A 553 29.41 3.06 3.28
N MET A 554 29.18 4.13 2.52
CA MET A 554 28.14 5.13 2.78
C MET A 554 26.75 4.51 2.63
N GLY A 555 26.49 3.83 1.51
CA GLY A 555 25.23 3.11 1.30
C GLY A 555 24.99 2.02 2.35
N GLN A 556 26.03 1.28 2.75
CA GLN A 556 25.96 0.37 3.91
C GLN A 556 25.64 1.12 5.20
N SER A 557 26.21 2.30 5.44
CA SER A 557 25.92 3.11 6.63
C SER A 557 24.46 3.57 6.65
N ILE A 558 23.88 3.92 5.49
CA ILE A 558 22.45 4.26 5.36
C ILE A 558 21.58 3.03 5.65
N VAL A 559 21.83 1.88 4.99
CA VAL A 559 21.09 0.64 5.26
C VAL A 559 21.22 0.19 6.72
N ALA A 560 22.41 0.28 7.31
CA ALA A 560 22.68 -0.06 8.70
C ALA A 560 22.01 0.90 9.69
N SER A 561 21.92 2.20 9.35
CA SER A 561 21.20 3.20 10.15
C SER A 561 19.68 2.97 10.17
N LYS A 562 19.15 2.28 9.16
CA LYS A 562 17.72 2.09 8.88
C LYS A 562 16.94 3.41 8.70
N LYS A 563 17.64 4.53 8.55
CA LYS A 563 17.07 5.80 8.11
C LYS A 563 17.17 5.92 6.59
N ARG A 564 16.44 6.89 6.03
CA ARG A 564 16.34 7.13 4.60
C ARG A 564 16.77 8.57 4.35
N GLU A 565 18.06 8.79 4.54
CA GLU A 565 18.70 10.07 4.26
C GLU A 565 18.95 10.22 2.77
N THR A 566 18.99 11.47 2.30
CA THR A 566 19.44 11.75 0.94
C THR A 566 20.94 11.48 0.84
N TRP A 567 21.31 10.47 0.06
CA TRP A 567 22.69 10.19 -0.30
C TRP A 567 23.08 11.01 -1.53
N LEU A 568 24.00 11.97 -1.38
CA LEU A 568 24.67 12.60 -2.51
C LEU A 568 26.06 11.98 -2.66
N SER A 569 26.32 11.37 -3.80
CA SER A 569 27.55 10.65 -4.10
C SER A 569 28.41 11.49 -5.04
N PHE A 570 29.51 12.08 -4.55
CA PHE A 570 30.39 12.94 -5.33
C PHE A 570 31.51 12.10 -5.96
N TRP A 571 31.83 12.31 -7.24
CA TRP A 571 32.88 11.57 -7.92
C TRP A 571 33.84 12.52 -8.61
N THR A 572 35.07 12.57 -8.13
CA THR A 572 36.10 13.39 -8.75
C THR A 572 36.50 12.76 -10.08
N VAL A 573 36.26 13.45 -11.19
CA VAL A 573 36.56 12.99 -12.56
C VAL A 573 37.66 13.86 -13.14
N SER A 574 38.66 13.24 -13.79
CA SER A 574 39.76 13.95 -14.46
C SER A 574 39.44 14.33 -15.91
N GLY A 575 40.04 15.43 -16.37
CA GLY A 575 39.95 15.90 -17.74
C GLY A 575 41.07 15.38 -18.65
N PRO A 576 41.05 15.77 -19.93
CA PRO A 576 42.15 15.51 -20.85
C PRO A 576 43.43 16.24 -20.45
N LEU A 577 44.55 15.53 -20.54
CA LEU A 577 45.84 16.05 -20.11
C LEU A 577 46.36 17.14 -21.07
N THR A 578 46.79 18.25 -20.49
CA THR A 578 47.44 19.35 -21.19
C THR A 578 48.81 18.88 -21.73
N PRO A 579 49.20 19.17 -22.99
CA PRO A 579 48.57 20.08 -23.94
C PRO A 579 47.84 19.42 -25.15
N ALA A 580 47.75 18.09 -25.22
CA ALA A 580 47.41 17.41 -26.49
C ALA A 580 45.91 17.37 -26.81
N ASP A 581 45.05 17.07 -25.82
CA ASP A 581 43.70 16.53 -26.12
C ASP A 581 42.51 17.43 -25.73
N GLN A 582 42.72 18.67 -25.31
CA GLN A 582 41.65 19.59 -24.89
C GLN A 582 40.73 20.02 -26.05
N THR A 583 39.74 19.17 -26.38
CA THR A 583 38.72 19.40 -27.40
C THR A 583 37.34 19.07 -26.85
N VAL A 584 36.29 19.67 -27.44
CA VAL A 584 34.88 19.37 -27.09
C VAL A 584 34.59 17.87 -27.15
N ALA A 585 35.11 17.18 -28.17
CA ALA A 585 34.93 15.72 -28.33
C ALA A 585 35.65 14.90 -27.24
N SER A 586 36.86 15.31 -26.85
CA SER A 586 37.59 14.65 -25.75
C SER A 586 36.91 14.85 -24.40
N TYR A 587 36.51 16.08 -24.06
CA TYR A 587 35.76 16.34 -22.81
C TYR A 587 34.47 15.52 -22.73
N TYR A 588 33.72 15.43 -23.83
CA TYR A 588 32.55 14.54 -23.90
C TYR A 588 32.92 13.06 -23.65
N SER A 589 33.96 12.56 -24.33
CA SER A 589 34.44 11.17 -24.18
C SER A 589 34.90 10.85 -22.75
N HIS A 590 35.58 11.79 -22.08
CA HIS A 590 36.06 11.62 -20.71
C HIS A 590 34.89 11.55 -19.72
N GLY A 591 33.95 12.50 -19.80
CA GLY A 591 32.74 12.48 -18.98
C GLY A 591 31.92 11.21 -19.21
N PHE A 592 31.77 10.78 -20.46
CA PHE A 592 31.05 9.56 -20.82
C PHE A 592 31.67 8.29 -20.21
N LEU A 593 32.99 8.09 -20.37
CA LEU A 593 33.69 6.92 -19.83
C LEU A 593 33.69 6.91 -18.29
N ALA A 594 33.79 8.08 -17.65
CA ALA A 594 33.69 8.21 -16.20
C ALA A 594 32.28 7.87 -15.70
N GLY A 595 31.24 8.42 -16.34
CA GLY A 595 29.84 8.16 -16.00
C GLY A 595 29.49 6.67 -16.12
N GLN A 596 29.86 6.04 -17.23
CA GLN A 596 29.68 4.59 -17.41
C GLN A 596 30.34 3.80 -16.29
N TRP A 597 31.60 4.12 -15.94
CA TRP A 597 32.32 3.36 -14.93
C TRP A 597 31.72 3.51 -13.53
N VAL A 598 31.29 4.72 -13.15
CA VAL A 598 30.65 5.01 -11.85
C VAL A 598 29.35 4.25 -11.70
N ALA A 599 28.45 4.35 -12.70
CA ALA A 599 27.19 3.62 -12.69
C ALA A 599 27.43 2.09 -12.62
N GLN A 600 28.42 1.57 -13.35
CA GLN A 600 28.83 0.16 -13.28
C GLN A 600 29.41 -0.27 -11.92
N GLN A 601 29.86 0.66 -11.07
CA GLN A 601 30.26 0.34 -9.69
C GLN A 601 29.03 0.29 -8.79
N ILE A 602 28.18 1.33 -8.86
CA ILE A 602 26.95 1.44 -8.09
C ILE A 602 26.01 0.24 -8.36
N ASP A 603 25.87 -0.17 -9.61
CA ASP A 603 25.08 -1.35 -9.97
C ASP A 603 25.58 -2.62 -9.30
N LYS A 604 26.89 -2.79 -9.09
CA LYS A 604 27.46 -4.00 -8.49
C LYS A 604 27.33 -4.04 -6.97
N TYR A 605 26.77 -3.00 -6.32
CA TYR A 605 26.53 -2.96 -4.87
C TYR A 605 25.64 -4.12 -4.39
N HIS A 606 24.63 -4.50 -5.18
CA HIS A 606 23.72 -5.61 -4.82
C HIS A 606 24.45 -6.97 -4.77
N LEU A 607 25.45 -7.19 -5.64
CA LEU A 607 26.30 -8.41 -5.63
C LEU A 607 27.13 -8.53 -4.34
N SER A 608 27.32 -7.42 -3.62
CA SER A 608 27.95 -7.36 -2.31
C SER A 608 26.94 -7.19 -1.17
N GLY A 609 25.65 -7.41 -1.41
CA GLY A 609 24.59 -7.34 -0.38
C GLY A 609 24.06 -5.94 -0.05
N LEU A 610 24.41 -4.91 -0.82
CA LEU A 610 23.86 -3.56 -0.68
C LEU A 610 22.81 -3.30 -1.76
N ASN A 611 21.53 -3.43 -1.39
CA ASN A 611 20.39 -3.20 -2.28
C ASN A 611 19.90 -1.74 -2.20
N LEU A 612 20.83 -0.79 -2.31
CA LEU A 612 20.59 0.66 -2.24
C LEU A 612 21.53 1.40 -3.20
N LYS A 613 21.04 2.49 -3.80
CA LYS A 613 21.80 3.38 -4.68
C LYS A 613 21.73 4.84 -4.18
N PRO A 614 22.65 5.74 -4.60
CA PRO A 614 22.59 7.15 -4.24
C PRO A 614 21.33 7.84 -4.75
N ASN A 615 20.86 8.86 -4.02
CA ASN A 615 19.78 9.73 -4.50
C ASN A 615 20.27 10.66 -5.62
N TRP A 616 21.54 11.08 -5.58
CA TRP A 616 22.22 11.86 -6.62
C TRP A 616 23.65 11.38 -6.82
N VAL A 617 24.12 11.38 -8.07
CA VAL A 617 25.49 11.04 -8.46
C VAL A 617 26.11 12.25 -9.15
N ILE A 618 27.02 12.92 -8.46
CA ILE A 618 27.46 14.29 -8.77
C ILE A 618 28.88 14.23 -9.34
N LEU A 619 29.05 14.78 -10.55
CA LEU A 619 30.39 15.03 -11.10
C LEU A 619 31.05 16.11 -10.26
N ASP A 620 32.17 15.75 -9.65
CA ASP A 620 33.14 16.67 -9.09
C ASP A 620 34.28 16.85 -10.12
N PRO A 621 34.53 18.07 -10.65
CA PRO A 621 35.56 18.29 -11.65
C PRO A 621 36.96 18.46 -11.05
N GLU A 622 37.16 18.34 -9.72
CA GLU A 622 38.43 18.59 -9.02
C GLU A 622 39.58 17.57 -9.34
N GLY A 623 39.51 16.88 -10.47
CA GLY A 623 40.50 15.92 -10.95
C GLY A 623 41.72 16.51 -11.66
N TYR A 624 42.56 15.60 -12.19
CA TYR A 624 43.76 15.94 -12.96
C TYR A 624 43.39 16.65 -14.29
N PRO A 625 44.24 17.56 -14.82
CA PRO A 625 45.62 17.80 -14.40
C PRO A 625 45.84 18.96 -13.39
N ASP A 626 44.82 19.76 -13.09
CA ASP A 626 44.98 21.06 -12.40
C ASP A 626 43.99 21.31 -11.25
N ASN A 627 43.35 20.24 -10.73
CA ASN A 627 42.29 20.30 -9.71
C ASN A 627 41.01 21.00 -10.18
N HIS A 628 40.84 21.23 -11.50
CA HIS A 628 39.57 21.57 -12.15
C HIS A 628 39.44 20.86 -13.51
N SER A 629 40.18 19.76 -13.71
CA SER A 629 40.16 18.97 -14.95
C SER A 629 40.43 19.74 -16.24
N ALA A 630 41.16 20.85 -16.15
CA ALA A 630 41.40 21.84 -17.21
C ALA A 630 40.11 22.41 -17.87
N LEU A 631 38.96 22.24 -17.21
CA LEU A 631 37.69 22.83 -17.63
C LEU A 631 37.73 24.36 -17.48
N ASP A 632 38.54 24.88 -16.57
CA ASP A 632 38.62 26.30 -16.26
C ASP A 632 39.62 27.08 -17.13
N ALA A 633 39.19 28.27 -17.54
CA ALA A 633 40.03 29.19 -18.29
C ALA A 633 41.09 29.81 -17.34
N PRO A 634 42.37 29.91 -17.74
CA PRO A 634 43.40 30.52 -16.91
C PRO A 634 43.02 31.93 -16.42
N ALA A 635 43.39 32.26 -15.18
CA ALA A 635 43.05 33.55 -14.57
C ALA A 635 43.48 34.74 -15.45
N GLY A 636 42.58 35.71 -15.65
CA GLY A 636 42.80 36.85 -16.55
C GLY A 636 42.52 36.57 -18.05
N SER A 637 42.00 35.39 -18.40
CA SER A 637 41.58 35.04 -19.76
C SER A 637 40.56 36.01 -20.36
N SER A 638 40.60 36.17 -21.68
CA SER A 638 39.61 36.98 -22.41
C SER A 638 38.25 36.27 -22.51
N ASN A 639 37.19 37.05 -22.75
CA ASN A 639 35.83 36.52 -22.93
C ASN A 639 35.74 35.41 -24.00
N ALA A 640 36.58 35.46 -25.05
CA ALA A 640 36.61 34.43 -26.08
C ALA A 640 37.20 33.10 -25.57
N VAL A 641 38.18 33.15 -24.68
CA VAL A 641 38.74 31.95 -24.03
C VAL A 641 37.75 31.40 -22.99
N ILE A 642 37.09 32.25 -22.21
CA ILE A 642 36.05 31.84 -21.27
C ILE A 642 34.88 31.15 -22.02
N ALA A 643 34.42 31.73 -23.14
CA ALA A 643 33.39 31.13 -23.98
C ALA A 643 33.82 29.79 -24.59
N LYS A 644 35.10 29.62 -24.95
CA LYS A 644 35.66 28.33 -25.38
C LYS A 644 35.57 27.29 -24.25
N HIS A 645 35.99 27.64 -23.04
CA HIS A 645 35.92 26.74 -21.89
C HIS A 645 34.48 26.40 -21.48
N ALA A 646 33.50 27.29 -21.69
CA ALA A 646 32.08 26.96 -21.55
C ALA A 646 31.62 25.80 -22.45
N THR A 647 32.21 25.64 -23.63
CA THR A 647 31.93 24.48 -24.51
C THR A 647 32.54 23.18 -23.98
N TYR A 648 33.65 23.24 -23.24
CA TYR A 648 34.27 22.09 -22.59
C TYR A 648 33.44 21.62 -21.39
N TRP A 649 33.01 22.55 -20.52
CA TRP A 649 32.04 22.30 -19.46
C TRP A 649 30.77 21.64 -19.99
N THR A 650 30.15 22.22 -21.01
CA THR A 650 28.94 21.66 -21.64
C THR A 650 29.17 20.25 -22.17
N ALA A 651 30.31 20.00 -22.82
CA ALA A 651 30.65 18.69 -23.35
C ALA A 651 30.87 17.64 -22.25
N MET A 652 31.63 17.96 -21.21
CA MET A 652 31.92 17.09 -20.07
C MET A 652 30.64 16.66 -19.35
N LEU A 653 29.73 17.62 -19.08
CA LEU A 653 28.47 17.34 -18.38
C LEU A 653 27.49 16.54 -19.22
N ASN A 654 27.42 16.81 -20.53
CA ASN A 654 26.65 15.98 -21.45
C ASN A 654 27.22 14.56 -21.52
N GLY A 655 28.54 14.41 -21.57
CA GLY A 655 29.22 13.12 -21.50
C GLY A 655 28.86 12.35 -20.22
N TRP A 656 29.06 12.98 -19.06
CA TRP A 656 28.78 12.42 -17.73
C TRP A 656 27.36 11.89 -17.58
N ALA A 657 26.36 12.73 -17.87
CA ALA A 657 24.96 12.34 -17.79
C ALA A 657 24.62 11.21 -18.78
N THR A 658 25.13 11.28 -20.01
CA THR A 658 24.91 10.23 -21.02
C THR A 658 25.57 8.92 -20.61
N GLY A 659 26.78 8.95 -20.03
CA GLY A 659 27.53 7.77 -19.61
C GLY A 659 26.89 7.03 -18.44
N MET A 660 26.35 7.73 -17.45
CA MET A 660 25.60 7.08 -16.37
C MET A 660 24.26 6.51 -16.87
N ASN A 661 23.54 7.27 -17.70
CA ASN A 661 22.26 6.84 -18.26
C ASN A 661 22.38 5.65 -19.23
N ASP A 662 23.56 5.43 -19.83
CA ASP A 662 23.89 4.26 -20.65
C ASP A 662 23.98 2.96 -19.83
N VAL A 663 24.09 3.05 -18.50
CA VAL A 663 24.22 1.91 -17.57
C VAL A 663 23.02 1.79 -16.63
N ASP A 664 22.71 2.84 -15.87
CA ASP A 664 21.50 2.90 -15.04
C ASP A 664 20.79 4.26 -15.21
N PRO A 665 19.67 4.32 -15.95
CA PRO A 665 18.89 5.55 -16.14
C PRO A 665 18.12 6.01 -14.88
N ASN A 666 18.14 5.23 -13.78
CA ASN A 666 17.52 5.61 -12.51
C ASN A 666 18.48 6.39 -11.59
N LEU A 667 19.76 6.55 -11.98
CA LEU A 667 20.70 7.43 -11.27
C LEU A 667 20.49 8.87 -11.71
N HIS A 668 20.45 9.79 -10.75
CA HIS A 668 20.26 11.22 -11.03
C HIS A 668 21.61 11.94 -11.17
N PRO A 669 22.06 12.31 -12.39
CA PRO A 669 23.29 13.08 -12.57
C PRO A 669 23.17 14.48 -11.95
N GLY A 670 24.20 14.89 -11.21
CA GLY A 670 24.43 16.28 -10.82
C GLY A 670 25.83 16.76 -11.23
N VAL A 671 26.09 18.06 -11.04
CA VAL A 671 27.42 18.66 -11.12
C VAL A 671 27.71 19.52 -9.90
N TYR A 672 28.91 19.39 -9.35
CA TYR A 672 29.47 20.29 -8.36
C TYR A 672 30.27 21.40 -9.06
N ALA A 673 30.00 22.66 -8.70
CA ALA A 673 30.68 23.82 -9.30
C ALA A 673 30.61 25.06 -8.39
N SER A 674 31.65 25.89 -8.39
CA SER A 674 31.66 27.18 -7.69
C SER A 674 30.72 28.21 -8.29
N MET A 675 30.42 29.24 -7.50
CA MET A 675 29.74 30.45 -7.97
C MET A 675 30.44 31.14 -9.14
N SER A 676 31.76 30.97 -9.30
CA SER A 676 32.51 31.53 -10.43
C SER A 676 32.29 30.70 -11.69
N GLU A 677 32.48 29.38 -11.61
CA GLU A 677 32.28 28.45 -12.72
C GLU A 677 30.85 28.53 -13.27
N TYR A 678 29.85 28.52 -12.37
CA TYR A 678 28.44 28.64 -12.73
C TYR A 678 28.14 29.88 -13.56
N ARG A 679 28.70 31.03 -13.15
CA ARG A 679 28.54 32.32 -13.83
C ARG A 679 29.28 32.35 -15.16
N ASN A 680 30.53 31.89 -15.19
CA ASN A 680 31.44 32.09 -16.32
C ASN A 680 31.15 31.13 -17.49
N TYR A 681 30.78 29.89 -17.18
CA TYR A 681 30.71 28.80 -18.17
C TYR A 681 29.27 28.41 -18.55
N GLY A 682 28.30 29.26 -18.19
CA GLY A 682 26.92 29.14 -18.67
C GLY A 682 26.14 27.97 -18.05
N LEU A 683 26.53 27.48 -16.87
CA LEU A 683 25.90 26.31 -16.23
C LEU A 683 24.41 26.51 -15.93
N THR A 684 23.90 27.75 -15.89
CA THR A 684 22.44 27.99 -15.82
C THR A 684 21.65 27.49 -17.04
N ASN A 685 22.32 27.11 -18.14
CA ASN A 685 21.71 26.62 -19.38
C ASN A 685 21.88 25.10 -19.56
N THR A 686 22.51 24.39 -18.60
CA THR A 686 22.70 22.93 -18.68
C THR A 686 21.52 22.20 -18.05
N ALA A 687 21.15 21.05 -18.65
CA ALA A 687 20.09 20.19 -18.13
C ALA A 687 20.49 19.46 -16.83
N VAL A 688 21.80 19.28 -16.60
CA VAL A 688 22.34 18.67 -15.36
C VAL A 688 22.16 19.64 -14.18
N PRO A 689 21.46 19.25 -13.09
CA PRO A 689 21.30 20.08 -11.90
C PRO A 689 22.63 20.38 -11.20
N VAL A 690 22.74 21.60 -10.66
CA VAL A 690 23.95 22.11 -10.02
C VAL A 690 23.85 22.06 -8.50
N PHE A 691 24.90 21.53 -7.87
CA PHE A 691 25.20 21.58 -6.45
C PHE A 691 26.29 22.64 -6.24
N GLN A 692 25.88 23.88 -5.96
CA GLN A 692 26.78 25.03 -6.07
C GLN A 692 27.64 25.21 -4.82
N ALA A 693 28.96 25.26 -4.98
CA ALA A 693 29.90 25.57 -3.91
C ALA A 693 29.79 27.03 -3.45
N ILE A 694 29.63 27.22 -2.13
CA ILE A 694 29.59 28.52 -1.47
C ILE A 694 30.47 28.52 -0.22
N ALA A 695 31.20 29.61 0.05
CA ALA A 695 31.99 29.74 1.26
C ALA A 695 31.25 30.62 2.29
N PHE A 696 31.18 30.18 3.54
CA PHE A 696 30.72 31.04 4.63
C PHE A 696 31.82 32.02 5.05
N GLY A 697 31.54 33.32 4.94
CA GLY A 697 32.33 34.38 5.57
C GLY A 697 31.74 34.80 6.91
N GLY A 698 32.38 35.75 7.60
CA GLY A 698 31.98 36.30 8.90
C GLY A 698 30.63 37.05 8.96
N GLY A 699 29.79 36.91 7.94
CA GLY A 699 28.42 37.44 7.86
C GLY A 699 27.50 36.60 6.97
N GLY A 700 27.85 35.34 6.68
CA GLY A 700 27.14 34.49 5.70
C GLY A 700 27.89 34.32 4.38
N PRO A 701 27.32 33.58 3.41
CA PRO A 701 27.87 33.43 2.06
C PRO A 701 27.56 34.68 1.22
N ILE A 702 28.56 35.16 0.50
CA ILE A 702 28.42 36.33 -0.39
C ILE A 702 28.12 35.83 -1.80
N ARG A 703 26.97 36.23 -2.36
CA ARG A 703 26.58 35.84 -3.72
C ARG A 703 27.40 36.58 -4.77
N VAL A 704 27.94 35.84 -5.73
CA VAL A 704 28.56 36.41 -6.92
C VAL A 704 27.43 36.82 -7.89
N ALA A 705 27.49 38.04 -8.43
CA ALA A 705 26.50 38.50 -9.41
C ALA A 705 26.48 37.55 -10.64
N GLY A 706 25.30 37.05 -10.99
CA GLY A 706 25.14 36.03 -12.05
C GLY A 706 25.32 34.58 -11.61
N SER A 707 25.60 34.29 -10.33
CA SER A 707 25.70 32.90 -9.82
C SER A 707 24.37 32.32 -9.33
N SER A 708 23.24 32.80 -9.85
CA SER A 708 21.89 32.35 -9.49
C SER A 708 21.15 31.88 -10.73
N GLY A 709 20.49 30.72 -10.64
CA GLY A 709 19.59 30.24 -11.69
C GLY A 709 18.73 29.08 -11.21
N HIS A 710 17.82 28.66 -12.08
CA HIS A 710 16.70 27.76 -11.77
C HIS A 710 17.10 26.29 -11.61
N ASN A 711 18.27 25.89 -12.14
CA ASN A 711 18.80 24.53 -12.07
C ASN A 711 19.77 24.29 -10.89
N ILE A 712 19.94 25.27 -9.99
CA ILE A 712 20.66 25.07 -8.72
C ILE A 712 19.73 24.30 -7.79
N LEU A 713 20.09 23.06 -7.46
CA LEU A 713 19.28 22.15 -6.67
C LEU A 713 19.74 22.05 -5.21
N GLY A 714 20.99 22.42 -4.95
CA GLY A 714 21.58 22.43 -3.62
C GLY A 714 22.79 23.35 -3.56
N TYR A 715 23.18 23.73 -2.34
CA TYR A 715 24.40 24.48 -2.07
C TYR A 715 25.34 23.68 -1.17
N ILE A 716 26.60 23.57 -1.57
CA ILE A 716 27.67 22.88 -0.81
C ILE A 716 28.48 23.95 -0.11
N ALA A 717 28.38 23.99 1.22
CA ALA A 717 28.82 25.14 1.99
C ALA A 717 30.10 24.87 2.80
N PHE A 718 31.19 25.52 2.39
CA PHE A 718 32.53 25.38 2.94
C PHE A 718 32.74 26.29 4.15
N ASN A 719 33.65 25.88 5.04
CA ASN A 719 34.01 26.58 6.27
C ASN A 719 32.82 26.73 7.23
N ALA A 720 32.00 25.68 7.35
CA ALA A 720 31.01 25.59 8.42
C ALA A 720 31.72 25.55 9.78
N VAL A 721 31.17 26.22 10.80
CA VAL A 721 31.80 26.34 12.13
C VAL A 721 30.87 25.86 13.23
N CYS A 722 31.39 24.95 14.05
CA CYS A 722 30.60 24.28 15.08
C CYS A 722 30.44 25.08 16.38
N SER A 723 31.32 26.07 16.59
CA SER A 723 31.36 26.86 17.81
C SER A 723 31.36 28.36 17.51
N PRO A 724 30.49 29.16 18.17
CA PRO A 724 29.38 28.70 19.02
C PRO A 724 28.28 28.02 18.19
N THR A 725 27.49 27.13 18.80
CA THR A 725 26.35 26.43 18.16
C THR A 725 25.32 27.39 17.53
N ALA A 726 25.22 28.61 18.06
CA ALA A 726 24.39 29.67 17.48
C ALA A 726 24.83 30.05 16.04
N THR A 727 26.12 29.93 15.72
CA THR A 727 26.64 30.16 14.36
C THR A 727 26.24 29.03 13.43
N LEU A 728 26.41 27.76 13.82
CA LEU A 728 26.02 26.61 13.02
C LEU A 728 24.53 26.69 12.59
N ARG A 729 23.64 26.93 13.56
CA ARG A 729 22.20 27.12 13.30
C ARG A 729 21.89 28.34 12.42
N ALA A 730 22.72 29.37 12.47
CA ALA A 730 22.59 30.50 11.56
C ALA A 730 23.02 30.13 10.13
N GLN A 731 24.04 29.27 9.97
CA GLN A 731 24.48 28.74 8.68
C GLN A 731 23.40 27.83 8.05
N GLU A 732 22.82 26.90 8.81
CA GLU A 732 21.67 26.10 8.39
C GLU A 732 20.48 26.98 8.00
N LYS A 733 20.07 27.90 8.89
CA LYS A 733 18.95 28.81 8.60
C LYS A 733 19.19 29.66 7.36
N THR A 734 20.44 30.07 7.09
CA THR A 734 20.78 30.77 5.85
C THR A 734 20.48 29.91 4.62
N LEU A 735 20.94 28.65 4.62
CA LEU A 735 20.71 27.69 3.54
C LEU A 735 19.23 27.27 3.38
N MET A 736 18.41 27.40 4.42
CA MET A 736 16.97 27.12 4.33
C MET A 736 16.13 28.31 3.83
N ASN A 737 16.72 29.50 3.64
CA ASN A 737 15.99 30.72 3.29
C ASN A 737 16.47 31.35 1.96
N PRO A 738 15.59 32.04 1.21
CA PRO A 738 15.99 32.79 0.03
C PRO A 738 17.11 33.80 0.33
N PRO A 739 18.12 33.96 -0.55
CA PRO A 739 18.23 33.36 -1.89
C PRO A 739 18.89 31.97 -1.90
N TRP A 740 19.22 31.38 -0.75
CA TRP A 740 20.04 30.17 -0.62
C TRP A 740 19.24 28.88 -0.38
N SER A 741 17.91 28.94 -0.50
CA SER A 741 16.96 27.84 -0.29
C SER A 741 17.03 26.75 -1.36
N GLY A 742 18.17 26.06 -1.48
CA GLY A 742 18.29 24.83 -2.25
C GLY A 742 17.53 23.68 -1.58
N GLN A 743 17.25 22.62 -2.33
CA GLN A 743 16.56 21.42 -1.83
C GLN A 743 17.52 20.48 -1.11
N TYR A 744 18.77 20.38 -1.59
CA TYR A 744 19.78 19.45 -1.08
C TYR A 744 21.08 20.17 -0.72
N ASN A 745 21.04 20.96 0.36
CA ASN A 745 22.21 21.71 0.81
C ASN A 745 23.07 20.85 1.74
N THR A 746 24.37 21.12 1.82
CA THR A 746 25.26 20.49 2.79
C THR A 746 26.21 21.50 3.41
N LEU A 747 26.65 21.22 4.64
CA LEU A 747 27.72 21.91 5.34
C LEU A 747 28.97 21.02 5.35
N GLN A 748 30.12 21.60 5.02
CA GLN A 748 31.43 20.98 5.16
C GLN A 748 32.21 21.70 6.26
N PHE A 749 32.62 20.94 7.26
CA PHE A 749 33.46 21.40 8.36
C PHE A 749 34.95 21.29 8.00
N ASN A 750 35.82 21.73 8.90
CA ASN A 750 37.26 21.48 8.75
C ASN A 750 37.55 19.97 8.68
N ALA A 751 38.58 19.57 7.92
CA ALA A 751 38.96 18.17 7.78
C ALA A 751 39.15 17.48 9.15
N GLY A 752 38.58 16.28 9.32
CA GLY A 752 38.61 15.55 10.58
C GLY A 752 37.57 16.00 11.62
N VAL A 753 36.75 17.01 11.33
CA VAL A 753 35.72 17.53 12.24
C VAL A 753 34.33 17.05 11.82
N TYR A 754 33.60 16.46 12.77
CA TYR A 754 32.17 16.20 12.66
C TYR A 754 31.41 16.98 13.74
N CYS A 755 30.27 17.56 13.36
CA CYS A 755 29.40 18.33 14.24
C CYS A 755 27.92 18.01 13.97
N ALA A 756 27.15 17.89 15.04
CA ALA A 756 25.70 17.70 15.03
C ALA A 756 24.95 19.03 14.81
N PRO A 757 23.70 19.01 14.31
CA PRO A 757 22.85 20.19 14.13
C PRO A 757 22.31 20.79 15.48
#